data_AF-A0A081SHV4-F1
#
_entry.id   AF-A0A081SHV4-F1
#
_cell.length_a   1.000
_cell.length_b   1.000
_cell.length_c   1.000
_cell.angle_alpha   90.00
_cell.angle_beta   90.00
_cell.angle_gamma   90.00
#
_symmetry.space_group_name_H-M   'P 1'
#
loop_
_entity.id
_entity.type
_entity.pdbx_description
1 polymer ?
#
loop_
_entity_poly.entity_id
_entity_poly.type
_entity_poly.pdbx_seq_one_letter_code
_entity_poly.pdbx_strand_id
1 'polypeptide(L)'
;MPFKKKTSRESRTIRVLIFAAFLAGVAALFPRNKISSLNYEIGASWLQPDLIAPFTFPVYKEPDVYEREKKLARESILPVFRRQDKEFKPAEFSAYMDNLNEYLAADLSRAAASSKKKTDSLVVKDDSLFSSIPFTPSEKTLLLAEYKRLLRTRGEGASLLGELRKTLPIYLRSLRSDGILNIARRDVASPQFVVRSANGREESVFKTDSVRDSIEAALTLSELVAMHFRVSNTLQNDTVQLALKLAQPFLKPNLFFDASQTLSDRVRAESSVPMADGFVRENEKVISRGEIITELSKRKLDSFLKTKTEREVRTGELRLYIGKILIVVIIASLFAAYLYFSRPQIFFDNTQILLLASVMMIQLLATWYSLQFDNLSPYIVPIGLASILFTILFDSRTGFFATVTISLLAATIRGNDFSFALATIFAGGMGVFFTRDIRKRAQVALSALYVFLGYTVAIIAFNFARLASLNEILNDLMFAAISSLCCFLVYPALLLVEKLFGITTDLTLLELSDANHPLLRDMAANAPGTYTHTMQVSLLAEEAANAIGANALLCRVGAYFHDIGKIAQSKFFAENQQTHNPHDDINVVTSGRIIGEHVREGIAVGRQYKIPERVLDFIPQHHGTTMIHFFYDKAAKQLPPEQLNPNDFRYPGPKPQSRETAIVMLADGVEASVRSLTNATEENIAHIIDVVIRKRLDEDQFAECPITFAEINTVKQSFIKTIIALRHKRVKYPGQKI
;
A
#
# COMPACT_ATOMS: atom_id res chain seq x y z
N MET A 1 -3.27 -20.38 -45.86
CA MET A 1 -2.26 -19.67 -45.06
C MET A 1 -2.69 -19.68 -43.60
N PRO A 2 -2.10 -20.49 -42.71
CA PRO A 2 -2.41 -20.37 -41.30
C PRO A 2 -1.53 -19.27 -40.71
N PHE A 3 -2.18 -18.22 -40.18
CA PHE A 3 -1.53 -17.24 -39.32
C PHE A 3 -0.82 -17.98 -38.19
N LYS A 4 0.52 -17.95 -38.15
CA LYS A 4 1.31 -18.24 -36.95
C LYS A 4 0.78 -17.33 -35.85
N LYS A 5 -0.10 -17.84 -34.97
CA LYS A 5 -0.39 -17.19 -33.69
C LYS A 5 0.95 -17.09 -32.98
N LYS A 6 1.58 -15.90 -33.01
CA LYS A 6 2.72 -15.62 -32.13
C LYS A 6 2.26 -16.01 -30.73
N THR A 7 2.96 -16.95 -30.13
CA THR A 7 2.75 -17.33 -28.74
C THR A 7 2.76 -16.04 -27.90
N SER A 8 1.99 -15.99 -26.81
CA SER A 8 1.94 -14.82 -25.92
C SER A 8 3.34 -14.30 -25.54
N ARG A 9 4.32 -15.20 -25.54
CA ARG A 9 5.75 -15.00 -25.35
C ARG A 9 6.41 -14.02 -26.33
N GLU A 10 5.98 -13.95 -27.59
CA GLU A 10 6.60 -13.08 -28.62
C GLU A 10 5.73 -11.87 -29.04
N SER A 11 4.57 -11.69 -28.40
CA SER A 11 3.61 -10.64 -28.77
C SER A 11 4.15 -9.24 -28.48
N ARG A 12 4.22 -8.38 -29.51
CA ARG A 12 4.66 -6.98 -29.36
C ARG A 12 3.72 -6.18 -28.47
N THR A 13 2.41 -6.41 -28.57
CA THR A 13 1.40 -5.67 -27.78
C THR A 13 1.56 -5.94 -26.30
N ILE A 14 1.77 -7.20 -25.90
CA ILE A 14 1.98 -7.56 -24.50
C ILE A 14 3.25 -6.89 -23.95
N ARG A 15 4.33 -6.85 -24.74
CA ARG A 15 5.57 -6.18 -24.34
C ARG A 15 5.38 -4.69 -24.06
N VAL A 16 4.65 -3.99 -24.94
CA VAL A 16 4.35 -2.57 -24.76
C VAL A 16 3.52 -2.35 -23.50
N LEU A 17 2.55 -3.23 -23.22
CA LEU A 17 1.76 -3.18 -21.99
C LEU A 17 2.62 -3.40 -20.73
N ILE A 18 3.55 -4.36 -20.75
CA ILE A 18 4.48 -4.59 -19.62
C ILE A 18 5.32 -3.34 -19.37
N PHE A 19 5.88 -2.74 -20.42
CA PHE A 19 6.70 -1.53 -20.30
C PHE A 19 5.89 -0.34 -19.78
N ALA A 20 4.68 -0.13 -20.32
CA ALA A 20 3.79 0.94 -19.87
C ALA A 20 3.36 0.75 -18.41
N ALA A 21 3.01 -0.48 -18.00
CA ALA A 21 2.66 -0.81 -16.63
C ALA A 21 3.84 -0.61 -15.68
N PHE A 22 5.06 -1.01 -16.08
CA PHE A 22 6.27 -0.76 -15.31
C PHE A 22 6.51 0.73 -15.12
N LEU A 23 6.50 1.53 -16.19
CA LEU A 23 6.68 2.98 -16.11
C LEU A 23 5.63 3.65 -15.21
N ALA A 24 4.35 3.29 -15.38
CA ALA A 24 3.27 3.80 -14.55
C ALA A 24 3.43 3.41 -13.07
N GLY A 25 3.82 2.16 -12.81
CA GLY A 25 4.09 1.67 -11.46
C GLY A 25 5.23 2.44 -10.79
N VAL A 26 6.37 2.61 -11.47
CA VAL A 26 7.50 3.38 -10.92
C VAL A 26 7.12 4.85 -10.73
N ALA A 27 6.39 5.45 -11.68
CA ALA A 27 5.89 6.82 -11.56
C ALA A 27 4.96 7.02 -10.35
N ALA A 28 4.19 6.00 -9.96
CA ALA A 28 3.32 6.06 -8.79
C ALA A 28 4.08 5.99 -7.45
N LEU A 29 5.30 5.44 -7.43
CA LEU A 29 6.14 5.33 -6.22
C LEU A 29 6.87 6.62 -5.86
N PHE A 30 6.82 7.64 -6.71
CA PHE A 30 7.48 8.90 -6.36
C PHE A 30 6.78 9.56 -5.17
N PRO A 31 7.54 9.99 -4.14
CA PRO A 31 6.96 10.72 -3.04
C PRO A 31 6.24 11.97 -3.55
N ARG A 32 4.99 12.12 -3.13
CA ARG A 32 4.22 13.36 -3.29
C ARG A 32 4.82 14.39 -2.34
N ASN A 33 5.64 15.29 -2.90
CA ASN A 33 6.19 16.50 -2.29
C ASN A 33 6.39 16.48 -0.75
N LYS A 34 7.11 15.49 -0.21
CA LYS A 34 7.87 15.71 1.03
C LYS A 34 9.22 16.28 0.59
N ILE A 35 9.27 17.60 0.44
CA ILE A 35 10.55 18.30 0.25
C ILE A 35 11.38 18.02 1.49
N SER A 36 12.61 17.55 1.24
CA SER A 36 13.66 17.30 2.23
C SER A 36 13.56 18.22 3.44
N SER A 37 13.30 17.62 4.60
CA SER A 37 13.52 18.28 5.88
C SER A 37 15.01 18.58 5.99
N LEU A 38 15.39 19.81 5.69
CA LEU A 38 16.63 20.34 6.25
C LEU A 38 16.45 20.26 7.77
N ASN A 39 17.06 19.26 8.40
CA ASN A 39 17.06 19.13 9.85
C ASN A 39 17.97 20.23 10.40
N TYR A 40 17.41 21.42 10.63
CA TYR A 40 18.07 22.49 11.37
C TYR A 40 17.50 22.55 12.79
N GLU A 41 18.37 22.35 13.77
CA GLU A 41 18.01 22.39 15.20
C GLU A 41 18.36 23.74 15.83
N ILE A 42 17.62 24.11 16.87
CA ILE A 42 17.89 25.34 17.65
C ILE A 42 19.26 25.20 18.31
N GLY A 43 20.12 26.21 18.16
CA GLY A 43 21.48 26.21 18.69
C GLY A 43 22.56 25.65 17.74
N ALA A 44 22.16 25.03 16.61
CA ALA A 44 23.11 24.68 15.55
C ALA A 44 23.50 25.91 14.71
N SER A 45 24.69 25.88 14.11
CA SER A 45 25.13 26.92 13.17
C SER A 45 24.60 26.64 11.77
N TRP A 46 24.14 27.69 11.07
CA TRP A 46 23.66 27.59 9.69
C TRP A 46 24.82 27.35 8.72
N LEU A 47 24.96 26.12 8.24
CA LEU A 47 26.09 25.71 7.38
C LEU A 47 25.89 26.05 5.89
N GLN A 48 24.66 26.39 5.49
CA GLN A 48 24.31 26.71 4.11
C GLN A 48 24.65 28.18 3.76
N PRO A 49 24.68 28.56 2.47
CA PRO A 49 24.79 29.95 2.06
C PRO A 49 23.69 30.83 2.68
N ASP A 50 23.93 32.14 2.69
CA ASP A 50 22.98 33.13 3.18
C ASP A 50 21.61 32.94 2.53
N LEU A 51 20.58 32.77 3.37
CA LEU A 51 19.22 32.68 2.90
C LEU A 51 18.61 34.09 2.87
N ILE A 52 18.45 34.62 1.66
CA ILE A 52 17.71 35.87 1.42
C ILE A 52 16.32 35.48 0.91
N ALA A 53 15.27 36.09 1.47
CA ALA A 53 13.89 35.80 1.12
C ALA A 53 13.61 36.14 -0.35
N PRO A 54 13.32 35.16 -1.22
CA PRO A 54 13.06 35.40 -2.65
C PRO A 54 11.67 36.01 -2.90
N PHE A 55 10.82 36.09 -1.89
CA PHE A 55 9.50 36.72 -1.94
C PHE A 55 9.02 37.02 -0.51
N THR A 56 8.03 37.90 -0.38
CA THR A 56 7.40 38.21 0.91
C THR A 56 6.58 37.02 1.43
N PHE A 57 6.80 36.60 2.68
CA PHE A 57 6.07 35.52 3.35
C PHE A 57 5.71 35.84 4.81
N PRO A 58 4.57 35.35 5.33
CA PRO A 58 4.19 35.52 6.73
C PRO A 58 5.04 34.64 7.66
N VAL A 59 5.32 35.12 8.86
CA VAL A 59 5.96 34.32 9.93
C VAL A 59 4.86 33.76 10.84
N TYR A 60 4.56 32.47 10.69
CA TYR A 60 3.49 31.80 11.44
C TYR A 60 3.81 31.72 12.93
N LYS A 61 2.77 31.89 13.76
CA LYS A 61 2.83 31.63 15.21
C LYS A 61 3.00 30.13 15.48
N GLU A 62 3.61 29.81 16.61
CA GLU A 62 3.60 28.43 17.09
C GLU A 62 2.18 27.97 17.39
N PRO A 63 1.83 26.69 17.15
CA PRO A 63 0.47 26.18 17.38
C PRO A 63 -0.04 26.46 18.80
N ASP A 64 0.82 26.26 19.81
CA ASP A 64 0.45 26.44 21.23
C ASP A 64 0.18 27.90 21.58
N VAL A 65 0.97 28.83 21.01
CA VAL A 65 0.79 30.28 21.21
C VAL A 65 -0.50 30.74 20.52
N TYR A 66 -0.74 30.30 19.29
CA TYR A 66 -1.93 30.65 18.53
C TYR A 66 -3.22 30.14 19.21
N GLU A 67 -3.23 28.89 19.68
CA GLU A 67 -4.40 28.35 20.39
C GLU A 67 -4.61 29.03 21.75
N ARG A 68 -3.54 29.41 22.46
CA ARG A 68 -3.64 30.21 23.69
C ARG A 68 -4.27 31.57 23.43
N GLU A 69 -3.85 32.28 22.39
CA GLU A 69 -4.42 33.58 22.02
C GLU A 69 -5.89 33.47 21.58
N LYS A 70 -6.25 32.43 20.83
CA LYS A 70 -7.66 32.15 20.51
C LYS A 70 -8.48 31.92 21.77
N LYS A 71 -7.97 31.15 22.72
CA LYS A 71 -8.64 30.93 24.01
C LYS A 71 -8.83 32.24 24.77
N LEU A 72 -7.80 33.09 24.85
CA LEU A 72 -7.90 34.41 25.49
C LEU A 72 -8.90 35.32 24.77
N ALA A 73 -8.93 35.32 23.44
CA ALA A 73 -9.88 36.07 22.64
C ALA A 73 -11.33 35.58 22.81
N ARG A 74 -11.53 34.27 23.02
CA ARG A 74 -12.84 33.70 23.37
C ARG A 74 -13.29 34.13 24.76
N GLU A 75 -12.37 34.09 25.74
CA GLU A 75 -12.66 34.38 27.14
C GLU A 75 -12.90 35.88 27.41
N SER A 76 -12.38 36.77 26.56
CA SER A 76 -12.62 38.22 26.67
C SER A 76 -14.04 38.64 26.23
N ILE A 77 -14.80 37.77 25.57
CA ILE A 77 -16.16 38.07 25.13
C ILE A 77 -17.16 37.90 26.28
N LEU A 78 -17.77 39.02 26.66
CA LEU A 78 -18.80 39.09 27.68
C LEU A 78 -20.09 38.37 27.23
N PRO A 79 -20.84 37.73 28.15
CA PRO A 79 -22.15 37.17 27.88
C PRO A 79 -23.12 38.23 27.32
N VAL A 80 -23.92 37.85 26.32
CA VAL A 80 -24.90 38.74 25.68
C VAL A 80 -26.31 38.44 26.20
N PHE A 81 -27.03 39.48 26.59
CA PHE A 81 -28.42 39.45 27.01
C PHE A 81 -29.27 40.35 26.11
N ARG A 82 -30.54 39.98 25.91
CA ARG A 82 -31.54 40.81 25.23
C ARG A 82 -32.60 41.28 26.22
N ARG A 83 -32.91 42.57 26.17
CA ARG A 83 -34.04 43.14 26.92
C ARG A 83 -35.30 43.03 26.07
N GLN A 84 -36.28 42.24 26.51
CA GLN A 84 -37.51 41.99 25.73
C GLN A 84 -38.65 42.97 26.01
N ASP A 85 -38.68 43.60 27.19
CA ASP A 85 -39.89 44.27 27.67
C ASP A 85 -39.95 45.79 27.45
N LYS A 86 -41.18 46.26 27.20
CA LYS A 86 -41.62 47.65 27.42
C LYS A 86 -41.50 47.96 28.92
N GLU A 87 -41.07 49.17 29.27
CA GLU A 87 -40.98 49.60 30.66
C GLU A 87 -42.27 49.31 31.44
N PHE A 88 -42.14 48.81 32.68
CA PHE A 88 -43.30 48.54 33.53
C PHE A 88 -44.12 49.81 33.75
N LYS A 89 -45.40 49.74 33.37
CA LYS A 89 -46.35 50.84 33.52
C LYS A 89 -47.18 50.63 34.80
N PRO A 90 -47.11 51.54 35.79
CA PRO A 90 -47.95 51.46 36.99
C PRO A 90 -49.45 51.37 36.72
N ALA A 91 -49.91 51.85 35.56
CA ALA A 91 -51.29 51.72 35.11
C ALA A 91 -51.72 50.26 34.89
N GLU A 92 -50.81 49.38 34.43
CA GLU A 92 -51.10 47.96 34.22
C GLU A 92 -51.34 47.24 35.57
N PHE A 93 -50.55 47.56 36.59
CA PHE A 93 -50.78 47.07 37.94
C PHE A 93 -52.07 47.63 38.55
N SER A 94 -52.39 48.89 38.26
CA SER A 94 -53.63 49.51 38.73
C SER A 94 -54.87 48.80 38.16
N ALA A 95 -54.88 48.52 36.85
CA ALA A 95 -55.94 47.75 36.21
C ALA A 95 -56.03 46.31 36.74
N TYR A 96 -54.88 45.68 37.02
CA TYR A 96 -54.85 44.36 37.68
C TYR A 96 -55.49 44.39 39.07
N MET A 97 -55.22 45.42 39.88
CA MET A 97 -55.85 45.61 41.19
C MET A 97 -57.35 45.93 41.08
N ASP A 98 -57.80 46.57 40.01
CA ASP A 98 -59.25 46.77 39.75
C ASP A 98 -59.96 45.45 39.46
N ASN A 99 -59.35 44.58 38.65
CA ASN A 99 -59.85 43.22 38.42
C ASN A 99 -59.85 42.37 39.72
N LEU A 100 -58.88 42.58 40.62
CA LEU A 100 -58.88 41.93 41.94
C LEU A 100 -60.09 42.41 42.77
N ASN A 101 -60.39 43.70 42.76
CA ASN A 101 -61.55 44.25 43.46
C ASN A 101 -62.86 43.68 42.91
N GLU A 102 -63.01 43.55 41.58
CA GLU A 102 -64.17 42.90 40.96
C GLU A 102 -64.30 41.44 41.38
N TYR A 103 -63.18 40.70 41.43
CA TYR A 103 -63.15 39.33 41.92
C TYR A 103 -63.62 39.22 43.38
N LEU A 104 -63.12 40.09 44.26
CA LEU A 104 -63.51 40.12 45.67
C LEU A 104 -64.98 40.57 45.84
N ALA A 105 -65.48 41.47 44.98
CA ALA A 105 -66.89 41.88 44.97
C ALA A 105 -67.82 40.71 44.60
N ALA A 106 -67.44 39.94 43.58
CA ALA A 106 -68.16 38.73 43.16
C ALA A 106 -68.15 37.67 44.27
N ASP A 107 -67.01 37.46 44.94
CA ASP A 107 -66.89 36.51 46.06
C ASP A 107 -67.76 36.92 47.26
N LEU A 108 -67.78 38.22 47.60
CA LEU A 108 -68.66 38.76 48.64
C LEU A 108 -70.15 38.56 48.30
N SER A 109 -70.49 38.75 47.03
CA SER A 109 -71.86 38.62 46.52
C SER A 109 -72.32 37.16 46.52
N ARG A 110 -71.43 36.21 46.15
CA ARG A 110 -71.67 34.76 46.26
C ARG A 110 -71.87 34.34 47.72
N ALA A 111 -71.03 34.83 48.64
CA ALA A 111 -71.16 34.56 50.07
C ALA A 111 -72.47 35.12 50.66
N ALA A 112 -72.92 36.30 50.21
CA ALA A 112 -74.18 36.92 50.62
C ALA A 112 -75.41 36.22 50.03
N ALA A 113 -75.34 35.76 48.77
CA ALA A 113 -76.41 35.01 48.10
C ALA A 113 -76.66 33.62 48.72
N SER A 114 -75.62 32.97 49.25
CA SER A 114 -75.75 31.72 50.02
C SER A 114 -76.57 31.89 51.33
N SER A 115 -76.67 33.12 51.85
CA SER A 115 -77.40 33.44 53.10
C SER A 115 -78.86 33.89 52.91
N LYS A 116 -79.34 34.16 51.68
CA LYS A 116 -80.73 34.57 51.41
C LYS A 116 -81.35 33.72 50.30
N LYS A 117 -82.36 32.91 50.66
CA LYS A 117 -83.20 32.19 49.69
C LYS A 117 -84.02 33.18 48.84
N LYS A 118 -83.97 32.99 47.52
CA LYS A 118 -84.77 33.52 46.38
C LYS A 118 -84.24 34.72 45.56
N THR A 119 -84.11 34.37 44.27
CA THR A 119 -84.37 35.08 43.01
C THR A 119 -83.28 35.91 42.32
N ASP A 120 -83.22 35.59 41.02
CA ASP A 120 -82.58 36.14 39.82
C ASP A 120 -81.08 36.01 39.58
N SER A 121 -80.83 35.27 38.49
CA SER A 121 -79.60 34.88 37.85
C SER A 121 -78.78 36.09 37.41
N LEU A 122 -77.76 36.45 38.18
CA LEU A 122 -76.58 37.12 37.64
C LEU A 122 -75.53 36.06 37.36
N VAL A 123 -75.43 35.69 36.08
CA VAL A 123 -74.31 34.93 35.54
C VAL A 123 -73.05 35.77 35.75
N VAL A 124 -72.37 35.58 36.87
CA VAL A 124 -71.01 36.06 37.05
C VAL A 124 -70.15 35.14 36.18
N LYS A 125 -69.62 35.67 35.07
CA LYS A 125 -68.60 35.00 34.27
C LYS A 125 -67.45 34.61 35.20
N ASP A 126 -67.33 33.32 35.48
CA ASP A 126 -66.29 32.72 36.31
C ASP A 126 -65.02 32.54 35.46
N ASP A 127 -64.41 33.65 35.09
CA ASP A 127 -63.15 33.68 34.33
C ASP A 127 -62.19 34.72 34.94
N SER A 128 -62.20 34.81 36.28
CA SER A 128 -61.32 35.74 36.99
C SER A 128 -59.89 35.21 37.02
N LEU A 129 -58.95 36.05 36.58
CA LEU A 129 -57.50 35.85 36.66
C LEU A 129 -56.97 35.43 38.05
N PHE A 130 -57.76 35.62 39.10
CA PHE A 130 -57.42 35.39 40.50
C PHE A 130 -57.93 34.05 41.07
N SER A 131 -58.76 33.32 40.33
CA SER A 131 -59.27 31.99 40.72
C SER A 131 -58.18 30.92 40.81
N SER A 132 -57.12 31.08 40.00
CA SER A 132 -55.97 30.17 39.90
C SER A 132 -54.83 30.50 40.88
N ILE A 133 -54.90 31.62 41.61
CA ILE A 133 -53.88 32.00 42.59
C ILE A 133 -54.17 31.29 43.93
N PRO A 134 -53.23 30.47 44.46
CA PRO A 134 -53.45 29.69 45.67
C PRO A 134 -53.33 30.57 46.92
N PHE A 135 -54.40 31.29 47.27
CA PHE A 135 -54.49 32.00 48.54
C PHE A 135 -54.80 31.05 49.69
N THR A 136 -54.06 31.15 50.80
CA THR A 136 -54.35 30.40 52.03
C THR A 136 -55.67 30.87 52.66
N PRO A 137 -56.32 30.08 53.54
CA PRO A 137 -57.53 30.52 54.23
C PRO A 137 -57.35 31.83 55.01
N SER A 138 -56.17 32.04 55.62
CA SER A 138 -55.84 33.27 56.36
C SER A 138 -55.69 34.47 55.42
N GLU A 139 -54.99 34.32 54.30
CA GLU A 139 -54.85 35.35 53.26
C GLU A 139 -56.19 35.73 52.62
N LYS A 140 -57.07 34.76 52.35
CA LYS A 140 -58.43 35.04 51.83
C LYS A 140 -59.26 35.84 52.82
N THR A 141 -59.18 35.49 54.11
CA THR A 141 -59.86 36.22 55.18
C THR A 141 -59.35 37.65 55.28
N LEU A 142 -58.03 37.84 55.20
CA LEU A 142 -57.37 39.15 55.20
C LEU A 142 -57.78 39.99 53.98
N LEU A 143 -57.77 39.40 52.78
CA LEU A 143 -58.19 40.02 51.52
C LEU A 143 -59.63 40.55 51.60
N LEU A 144 -60.56 39.71 52.04
CA LEU A 144 -61.98 40.07 52.16
C LEU A 144 -62.22 41.12 53.25
N ALA A 145 -61.50 41.04 54.37
CA ALA A 145 -61.59 42.02 55.45
C ALA A 145 -61.11 43.41 55.02
N GLU A 146 -59.95 43.47 54.34
CA GLU A 146 -59.38 44.72 53.84
C GLU A 146 -60.17 45.29 52.65
N TYR A 147 -60.77 44.45 51.81
CA TYR A 147 -61.68 44.92 50.76
C TYR A 147 -62.95 45.56 51.33
N LYS A 148 -63.58 44.95 52.35
CA LYS A 148 -64.71 45.57 53.07
C LYS A 148 -64.32 46.90 53.71
N ARG A 149 -63.09 47.00 54.23
CA ARG A 149 -62.56 48.24 54.81
C ARG A 149 -62.38 49.34 53.75
N LEU A 150 -61.87 48.98 52.58
CA LEU A 150 -61.70 49.88 51.43
C LEU A 150 -63.05 50.45 50.94
N LEU A 151 -64.11 49.63 50.90
CA LEU A 151 -65.47 50.08 50.55
C LEU A 151 -66.05 51.09 51.55
N ARG A 152 -65.77 50.91 52.85
CA ARG A 152 -66.28 51.80 53.92
C ARG A 152 -65.60 53.16 53.91
N THR A 153 -64.35 53.23 53.49
CA THR A 153 -63.53 54.46 53.55
C THR A 153 -63.58 55.29 52.26
N ARG A 154 -64.44 54.94 51.28
CA ARG A 154 -64.53 55.61 49.95
C ARG A 154 -63.16 55.83 49.28
N GLY A 155 -62.20 54.95 49.55
CA GLY A 155 -60.83 55.05 49.01
C GLY A 155 -59.87 55.99 49.74
N GLU A 156 -60.29 56.68 50.80
CA GLU A 156 -59.45 57.68 51.51
C GLU A 156 -58.82 57.15 52.82
N GLY A 157 -59.04 55.89 53.18
CA GLY A 157 -58.44 55.27 54.37
C GLY A 157 -57.26 54.34 54.05
N ALA A 158 -56.28 54.28 54.96
CA ALA A 158 -55.13 53.37 54.96
C ALA A 158 -55.55 51.89 55.14
N SER A 159 -56.13 51.31 54.08
CA SER A 159 -56.30 49.87 53.94
C SER A 159 -55.02 49.26 53.36
N LEU A 160 -54.74 48.01 53.72
CA LEU A 160 -53.57 47.29 53.23
C LEU A 160 -53.56 47.21 51.70
N LEU A 161 -54.71 46.92 51.09
CA LEU A 161 -54.86 46.85 49.62
C LEU A 161 -54.64 48.22 48.95
N GLY A 162 -55.07 49.30 49.60
CA GLY A 162 -54.81 50.67 49.14
C GLY A 162 -53.32 51.03 49.17
N GLU A 163 -52.61 50.65 50.24
CA GLU A 163 -51.16 50.86 50.35
C GLU A 163 -50.36 49.98 49.39
N LEU A 164 -50.72 48.70 49.23
CA LEU A 164 -50.12 47.81 48.23
C LEU A 164 -50.33 48.31 46.80
N ARG A 165 -51.51 48.88 46.50
CA ARG A 165 -51.81 49.52 45.20
C ARG A 165 -50.87 50.70 44.89
N LYS A 166 -50.41 51.43 45.91
CA LYS A 166 -49.48 52.56 45.75
C LYS A 166 -48.01 52.13 45.72
N THR A 167 -47.63 51.19 46.60
CA THR A 167 -46.23 50.84 46.87
C THR A 167 -45.66 49.81 45.91
N LEU A 168 -46.40 48.74 45.59
CA LEU A 168 -45.91 47.67 44.73
C LEU A 168 -45.49 48.15 43.32
N PRO A 169 -46.21 49.08 42.65
CA PRO A 169 -45.76 49.61 41.36
C PRO A 169 -44.38 50.28 41.42
N ILE A 170 -44.03 50.94 42.53
CA ILE A 170 -42.74 51.62 42.69
C ILE A 170 -41.62 50.56 42.77
N TYR A 171 -41.81 49.54 43.61
CA TYR A 171 -40.83 48.46 43.77
C TYR A 171 -40.69 47.61 42.49
N LEU A 172 -41.81 47.26 41.86
CA LEU A 172 -41.82 46.53 40.59
C LEU A 172 -41.13 47.32 39.47
N ARG A 173 -41.34 48.64 39.42
CA ARG A 173 -40.63 49.50 38.46
C ARG A 173 -39.13 49.47 38.69
N SER A 174 -38.67 49.62 39.93
CA SER A 174 -37.23 49.59 40.27
C SER A 174 -36.59 48.24 39.95
N LEU A 175 -37.22 47.14 40.34
CA LEU A 175 -36.68 45.80 40.10
C LEU A 175 -36.60 45.48 38.60
N ARG A 176 -37.58 45.93 37.82
CA ARG A 176 -37.58 45.74 36.36
C ARG A 176 -36.65 46.71 35.62
N SER A 177 -36.42 47.92 36.13
CA SER A 177 -35.44 48.84 35.54
C SER A 177 -34.02 48.29 35.70
N ASP A 178 -33.69 47.81 36.91
CA ASP A 178 -32.42 47.13 37.21
C ASP A 178 -32.22 45.96 36.25
N GLY A 179 -33.25 45.13 36.11
CA GLY A 179 -33.28 43.98 35.20
C GLY A 179 -33.33 42.68 35.97
N ILE A 180 -34.27 41.82 35.58
CA ILE A 180 -34.48 40.48 36.14
C ILE A 180 -34.01 39.45 35.12
N LEU A 181 -33.00 38.67 35.50
CA LEU A 181 -32.41 37.62 34.67
C LEU A 181 -33.35 36.42 34.53
N ASN A 182 -33.34 35.81 33.34
CA ASN A 182 -34.03 34.54 33.07
C ASN A 182 -33.22 33.30 33.50
N ILE A 183 -31.95 33.49 33.87
CA ILE A 183 -31.05 32.47 34.41
C ILE A 183 -30.62 32.86 35.83
N ALA A 184 -30.09 31.92 36.61
CA ALA A 184 -29.56 32.26 37.93
C ALA A 184 -28.34 33.18 37.78
N ARG A 185 -28.17 34.14 38.71
CA ARG A 185 -27.08 35.13 38.63
C ARG A 185 -25.69 34.47 38.59
N ARG A 186 -25.52 33.35 39.29
CA ARG A 186 -24.29 32.54 39.30
C ARG A 186 -23.94 31.93 37.93
N ASP A 187 -24.92 31.72 37.06
CA ASP A 187 -24.75 31.08 35.76
C ASP A 187 -24.30 32.07 34.66
N VAL A 188 -24.27 33.37 34.96
CA VAL A 188 -23.72 34.41 34.06
C VAL A 188 -22.21 34.22 33.86
N ALA A 189 -21.51 33.62 34.85
CA ALA A 189 -20.09 33.25 34.80
C ALA A 189 -19.15 34.38 34.35
N SER A 190 -19.52 35.64 34.62
CA SER A 190 -18.75 36.85 34.31
C SER A 190 -19.15 37.99 35.25
N PRO A 191 -18.23 38.87 35.68
CA PRO A 191 -18.56 40.05 36.51
C PRO A 191 -19.37 41.12 35.75
N GLN A 192 -19.35 41.07 34.42
CA GLN A 192 -20.06 41.98 33.53
C GLN A 192 -20.71 41.23 32.37
N PHE A 193 -21.77 41.80 31.81
CA PHE A 193 -22.43 41.28 30.62
C PHE A 193 -22.94 42.43 29.76
N VAL A 194 -23.16 42.15 28.46
CA VAL A 194 -23.66 43.14 27.51
C VAL A 194 -25.15 42.94 27.33
N VAL A 195 -25.94 44.01 27.44
CA VAL A 195 -27.34 44.03 27.04
C VAL A 195 -27.44 44.71 25.68
N ARG A 196 -27.93 43.96 24.69
CA ARG A 196 -28.19 44.47 23.35
C ARG A 196 -29.69 44.76 23.20
N SER A 197 -30.01 45.95 22.70
CA SER A 197 -31.40 46.33 22.41
C SER A 197 -32.01 45.44 21.32
N ALA A 198 -33.33 45.28 21.30
CA ALA A 198 -34.05 44.44 20.35
C ALA A 198 -33.84 44.86 18.87
N ASN A 199 -33.44 46.11 18.63
CA ASN A 199 -33.10 46.65 17.31
C ASN A 199 -31.61 46.48 16.94
N GLY A 200 -30.78 45.92 17.84
CA GLY A 200 -29.35 45.67 17.63
C GLY A 200 -28.45 46.90 17.59
N ARG A 201 -28.97 48.12 17.81
CA ARG A 201 -28.22 49.39 17.64
C ARG A 201 -27.57 49.94 18.90
N GLU A 202 -28.05 49.51 20.06
CA GLU A 202 -27.56 49.97 21.35
C GLU A 202 -26.99 48.79 22.15
N GLU A 203 -25.76 48.97 22.63
CA GLU A 203 -25.06 48.04 23.52
C GLU A 203 -24.72 48.78 24.81
N SER A 204 -25.05 48.15 25.94
CA SER A 204 -24.75 48.69 27.26
C SER A 204 -24.17 47.58 28.14
N VAL A 205 -23.11 47.91 28.88
CA VAL A 205 -22.41 46.98 29.76
C VAL A 205 -23.00 47.12 31.16
N PHE A 206 -23.49 46.01 31.71
CA PHE A 206 -24.02 45.92 33.06
C PHE A 206 -23.08 45.12 33.95
N LYS A 207 -23.07 45.45 35.24
CA LYS A 207 -22.41 44.63 36.25
C LYS A 207 -23.37 43.52 36.67
N THR A 208 -22.87 42.30 36.82
CA THR A 208 -23.70 41.17 37.26
C THR A 208 -24.31 41.42 38.65
N ASP A 209 -23.64 42.21 39.49
CA ASP A 209 -24.15 42.60 40.83
C ASP A 209 -25.24 43.67 40.81
N SER A 210 -25.47 44.37 39.69
CA SER A 210 -26.53 45.39 39.60
C SER A 210 -27.88 44.81 39.15
N VAL A 211 -27.95 43.52 38.87
CA VAL A 211 -29.15 42.81 38.43
C VAL A 211 -29.47 41.66 39.36
N ARG A 212 -30.70 41.15 39.28
CA ARG A 212 -31.18 40.06 40.14
C ARG A 212 -31.73 38.93 39.27
N ASP A 213 -31.61 37.70 39.73
CA ASP A 213 -32.43 36.63 39.15
C ASP A 213 -33.87 36.65 39.69
N SER A 214 -34.73 35.77 39.18
CA SER A 214 -36.14 35.72 39.55
C SER A 214 -36.37 35.47 41.05
N ILE A 215 -35.49 34.68 41.68
CA ILE A 215 -35.60 34.33 43.09
C ILE A 215 -35.14 35.52 43.93
N GLU A 216 -33.98 36.10 43.59
CA GLU A 216 -33.43 37.29 44.24
C GLU A 216 -34.38 38.50 44.12
N ALA A 217 -35.05 38.67 42.97
CA ALA A 217 -36.04 39.73 42.78
C ALA A 217 -37.27 39.55 43.68
N ALA A 218 -37.76 38.31 43.83
CA ALA A 218 -38.86 38.01 44.73
C ALA A 218 -38.48 38.20 46.21
N LEU A 219 -37.26 37.77 46.60
CA LEU A 219 -36.73 37.98 47.95
C LEU A 219 -36.57 39.48 48.26
N THR A 220 -35.98 40.24 47.34
CA THR A 220 -35.82 41.69 47.49
C THR A 220 -37.18 42.37 47.63
N LEU A 221 -38.18 41.98 46.84
CA LEU A 221 -39.53 42.51 46.98
C LEU A 221 -40.12 42.18 48.36
N SER A 222 -39.91 40.96 48.86
CA SER A 222 -40.39 40.54 50.18
C SER A 222 -39.81 41.39 51.30
N GLU A 223 -38.51 41.73 51.21
CA GLU A 223 -37.80 42.57 52.18
C GLU A 223 -38.29 44.02 52.13
N LEU A 224 -38.46 44.59 50.92
CA LEU A 224 -38.98 45.95 50.73
C LEU A 224 -40.40 46.09 51.32
N VAL A 225 -41.27 45.10 51.08
CA VAL A 225 -42.63 45.06 51.62
C VAL A 225 -42.60 44.92 53.15
N ALA A 226 -41.80 43.99 53.69
CA ALA A 226 -41.70 43.80 55.13
C ALA A 226 -41.17 45.05 55.85
N MET A 227 -40.19 45.75 55.26
CA MET A 227 -39.68 47.02 55.77
C MET A 227 -40.75 48.11 55.76
N HIS A 228 -41.50 48.23 54.65
CA HIS A 228 -42.58 49.22 54.53
C HIS A 228 -43.68 49.02 55.60
N PHE A 229 -44.06 47.76 55.85
CA PHE A 229 -45.10 47.41 56.83
C PHE A 229 -44.55 47.11 58.24
N ARG A 230 -43.24 47.31 58.49
CA ARG A 230 -42.56 47.07 59.78
C ARG A 230 -42.79 45.65 60.35
N VAL A 231 -42.69 44.65 59.49
CA VAL A 231 -42.88 43.23 59.81
C VAL A 231 -41.53 42.55 60.08
N SER A 232 -41.41 41.85 61.21
CA SER A 232 -40.15 41.19 61.60
C SER A 232 -39.94 39.79 61.01
N ASN A 233 -40.99 39.09 60.59
CA ASN A 233 -40.90 37.72 60.04
C ASN A 233 -41.52 37.63 58.64
N THR A 234 -40.69 37.73 57.62
CA THR A 234 -41.08 37.80 56.19
C THR A 234 -41.78 36.53 55.69
N LEU A 235 -41.39 35.35 56.17
CA LEU A 235 -41.84 34.06 55.62
C LEU A 235 -43.24 33.65 56.09
N GLN A 236 -43.65 34.08 57.30
CA GLN A 236 -44.93 33.67 57.92
C GLN A 236 -45.97 34.80 57.94
N ASN A 237 -45.67 35.96 57.35
CA ASN A 237 -46.59 37.08 57.36
C ASN A 237 -47.48 37.10 56.12
N ASP A 238 -48.79 36.93 56.33
CA ASP A 238 -49.81 36.94 55.28
C ASP A 238 -49.79 38.22 54.43
N THR A 239 -49.37 39.36 54.97
CA THR A 239 -49.23 40.63 54.21
C THR A 239 -48.13 40.54 53.16
N VAL A 240 -46.97 40.00 53.54
CA VAL A 240 -45.81 39.86 52.64
C VAL A 240 -46.09 38.79 51.59
N GLN A 241 -46.66 37.65 52.00
CA GLN A 241 -47.05 36.58 51.08
C GLN A 241 -48.13 37.03 50.09
N LEU A 242 -49.11 37.80 50.56
CA LEU A 242 -50.13 38.37 49.69
C LEU A 242 -49.52 39.36 48.69
N ALA A 243 -48.63 40.25 49.14
CA ALA A 243 -47.94 41.19 48.28
C ALA A 243 -47.11 40.48 47.19
N LEU A 244 -46.40 39.40 47.55
CA LEU A 244 -45.64 38.57 46.61
C LEU A 244 -46.55 37.89 45.58
N LYS A 245 -47.67 37.30 46.01
CA LYS A 245 -48.65 36.67 45.10
C LYS A 245 -49.29 37.68 44.14
N LEU A 246 -49.60 38.89 44.63
CA LEU A 246 -50.14 39.96 43.78
C LEU A 246 -49.10 40.54 42.81
N ALA A 247 -47.83 40.55 43.20
CA ALA A 247 -46.73 41.03 42.36
C ALA A 247 -46.19 39.98 41.37
N GLN A 248 -46.43 38.68 41.62
CA GLN A 248 -45.87 37.57 40.84
C GLN A 248 -46.04 37.71 39.32
N PRO A 249 -47.21 38.12 38.76
CA PRO A 249 -47.37 38.25 37.32
C PRO A 249 -46.45 39.30 36.69
N PHE A 250 -45.95 40.25 37.48
CA PHE A 250 -45.12 41.38 37.06
C PHE A 250 -43.63 41.17 37.36
N LEU A 251 -43.26 40.20 38.22
CA LEU A 251 -41.87 39.81 38.52
C LEU A 251 -41.25 38.86 37.46
N LYS A 252 -41.70 38.95 36.21
CA LYS A 252 -41.16 38.12 35.12
C LYS A 252 -39.78 38.60 34.69
N PRO A 253 -38.85 37.68 34.34
CA PRO A 253 -37.58 38.02 33.70
C PRO A 253 -37.77 38.95 32.50
N ASN A 254 -36.94 39.97 32.40
CA ASN A 254 -36.91 40.90 31.27
C ASN A 254 -35.53 41.00 30.60
N LEU A 255 -34.50 40.35 31.17
CA LEU A 255 -33.19 40.14 30.56
C LEU A 255 -33.02 38.66 30.23
N PHE A 256 -32.94 38.37 28.93
CA PHE A 256 -32.82 37.01 28.42
C PHE A 256 -31.43 36.72 27.89
N PHE A 257 -30.77 35.70 28.43
CA PHE A 257 -29.47 35.26 27.93
C PHE A 257 -29.55 34.77 26.48
N ASP A 258 -28.72 35.34 25.62
CA ASP A 258 -28.61 34.97 24.20
C ASP A 258 -27.35 34.14 23.97
N ALA A 259 -27.51 32.82 24.12
CA ALA A 259 -26.43 31.87 23.92
C ALA A 259 -25.91 31.85 22.48
N SER A 260 -26.80 32.04 21.49
CA SER A 260 -26.43 32.01 20.07
C SER A 260 -25.56 33.20 19.71
N GLN A 261 -25.93 34.39 20.17
CA GLN A 261 -25.15 35.60 19.91
C GLN A 261 -23.82 35.59 20.68
N THR A 262 -23.83 35.17 21.95
CA THR A 262 -22.61 35.03 22.75
C THR A 262 -21.63 34.07 22.07
N LEU A 263 -22.11 32.94 21.54
CA LEU A 263 -21.28 31.99 20.82
C LEU A 263 -20.77 32.57 19.50
N SER A 264 -21.62 33.29 18.75
CA SER A 264 -21.22 33.94 17.50
C SER A 264 -20.12 34.98 17.72
N ASP A 265 -20.25 35.81 18.76
CA ASP A 265 -19.27 36.85 19.08
C ASP A 265 -17.95 36.23 19.57
N ARG A 266 -18.01 35.12 20.32
CA ARG A 266 -16.83 34.29 20.68
C ARG A 266 -16.11 33.74 19.46
N VAL A 267 -16.83 33.11 18.53
CA VAL A 267 -16.23 32.55 17.30
C VAL A 267 -15.63 33.68 16.45
N ARG A 268 -16.28 34.84 16.37
CA ARG A 268 -15.76 36.00 15.64
C ARG A 268 -14.45 36.50 16.26
N ALA A 269 -14.37 36.60 17.58
CA ALA A 269 -13.16 37.00 18.29
C ALA A 269 -12.00 36.03 18.04
N GLU A 270 -12.26 34.72 18.07
CA GLU A 270 -11.26 33.69 17.72
C GLU A 270 -10.76 33.82 16.29
N SER A 271 -11.68 34.04 15.34
CA SER A 271 -11.33 34.18 13.91
C SER A 271 -10.55 35.46 13.60
N SER A 272 -10.57 36.44 14.51
CA SER A 272 -9.87 37.71 14.36
C SER A 272 -8.43 37.65 14.86
N VAL A 273 -8.01 36.56 15.52
CA VAL A 273 -6.63 36.36 15.98
C VAL A 273 -5.72 36.15 14.76
N PRO A 274 -4.71 37.01 14.53
CA PRO A 274 -3.80 36.84 13.41
C PRO A 274 -2.98 35.55 13.52
N MET A 275 -2.91 34.77 12.45
CA MET A 275 -2.10 33.53 12.38
C MET A 275 -0.59 33.77 12.32
N ALA A 276 -0.16 35.01 12.09
CA ALA A 276 1.23 35.40 11.91
C ALA A 276 1.60 36.61 12.78
N ASP A 277 2.85 36.63 13.27
CA ASP A 277 3.42 37.76 14.06
C ASP A 277 3.95 38.88 13.18
N GLY A 278 4.12 38.63 11.88
CA GLY A 278 4.67 39.59 10.93
C GLY A 278 4.99 38.95 9.59
N PHE A 279 5.72 39.67 8.76
CA PHE A 279 6.15 39.22 7.43
C PHE A 279 7.64 39.45 7.26
N VAL A 280 8.31 38.50 6.60
CA VAL A 280 9.64 38.71 6.02
C VAL A 280 9.43 39.20 4.60
N ARG A 281 10.02 40.35 4.25
CA ARG A 281 9.86 40.95 2.92
C ARG A 281 10.77 40.29 1.89
N GLU A 282 10.40 40.39 0.62
CA GLU A 282 11.30 40.05 -0.48
C GLU A 282 12.63 40.81 -0.37
N ASN A 283 13.74 40.12 -0.63
CA ASN A 283 15.12 40.57 -0.44
C ASN A 283 15.54 40.83 1.02
N GLU A 284 14.70 40.54 2.00
CA GLU A 284 15.10 40.55 3.41
C GLU A 284 15.94 39.30 3.73
N LYS A 285 17.04 39.49 4.46
CA LYS A 285 17.89 38.40 4.90
C LYS A 285 17.21 37.60 6.01
N VAL A 286 17.11 36.28 5.83
CA VAL A 286 16.49 35.35 6.80
C VAL A 286 17.53 34.83 7.79
N ILE A 287 18.67 34.32 7.31
CA ILE A 287 19.79 33.82 8.12
C ILE A 287 21.09 33.83 7.29
N SER A 288 22.22 34.16 7.90
CA SER A 288 23.54 34.14 7.24
C SER A 288 24.31 32.85 7.53
N ARG A 289 25.25 32.47 6.66
CA ARG A 289 26.17 31.37 6.90
C ARG A 289 26.98 31.59 8.17
N GLY A 290 26.99 30.59 9.05
CA GLY A 290 27.68 30.64 10.34
C GLY A 290 26.83 31.18 11.50
N GLU A 291 25.67 31.81 11.23
CA GLU A 291 24.78 32.29 12.29
C GLU A 291 24.15 31.13 13.06
N ILE A 292 23.98 31.31 14.37
CA ILE A 292 23.31 30.32 15.22
C ILE A 292 21.81 30.40 14.99
N ILE A 293 21.17 29.25 14.80
CA ILE A 293 19.72 29.16 14.59
C ILE A 293 19.02 29.45 15.94
N THR A 294 18.48 30.67 16.04
CA THR A 294 17.60 31.08 17.13
C THR A 294 16.18 30.55 16.90
N GLU A 295 15.34 30.58 17.93
CA GLU A 295 13.92 30.23 17.83
C GLU A 295 13.18 31.06 16.77
N LEU A 296 13.48 32.37 16.69
CA LEU A 296 12.93 33.25 15.66
C LEU A 296 13.44 32.88 14.25
N SER A 297 14.73 32.59 14.11
CA SER A 297 15.31 32.17 12.82
C SER A 297 14.69 30.86 12.34
N LYS A 298 14.49 29.89 13.25
CA LYS A 298 13.80 28.64 12.95
C LYS A 298 12.35 28.88 12.51
N ARG A 299 11.60 29.72 13.23
CA ARG A 299 10.22 30.08 12.84
C ARG A 299 10.15 30.74 11.46
N LYS A 300 11.10 31.63 11.14
CA LYS A 300 11.20 32.23 9.80
C LYS A 300 11.52 31.17 8.73
N LEU A 301 12.44 30.25 9.01
CA LEU A 301 12.80 29.14 8.11
C LEU A 301 11.62 28.20 7.85
N ASP A 302 10.92 27.76 8.90
CA ASP A 302 9.76 26.88 8.79
C ASP A 302 8.62 27.54 8.02
N SER A 303 8.37 28.83 8.30
CA SER A 303 7.36 29.62 7.58
C SER A 303 7.74 29.85 6.13
N PHE A 304 9.03 30.05 5.84
CA PHE A 304 9.56 30.15 4.49
C PHE A 304 9.36 28.85 3.72
N LEU A 305 9.73 27.70 4.28
CA LEU A 305 9.55 26.39 3.64
C LEU A 305 8.07 26.10 3.37
N LYS A 306 7.19 26.39 4.34
CA LYS A 306 5.75 26.24 4.17
C LYS A 306 5.20 27.11 3.04
N THR A 307 5.53 28.40 3.03
CA THR A 307 5.03 29.34 2.01
C THR A 307 5.65 29.07 0.63
N LYS A 308 6.92 28.67 0.58
CA LYS A 308 7.59 28.21 -0.65
C LYS A 308 6.88 26.98 -1.21
N THR A 309 6.52 26.02 -0.37
CA THR A 309 5.77 24.83 -0.76
C THR A 309 4.41 25.23 -1.33
N GLU A 310 3.64 26.07 -0.64
CA GLU A 310 2.32 26.54 -1.10
C GLU A 310 2.39 27.28 -2.45
N ARG A 311 3.47 28.05 -2.69
CA ARG A 311 3.71 28.74 -3.97
C ARG A 311 4.17 27.79 -5.08
N GLU A 312 5.09 26.88 -4.81
CA GLU A 312 5.60 25.90 -5.77
C GLU A 312 4.51 24.90 -6.20
N VAL A 313 3.61 24.54 -5.27
CA VAL A 313 2.41 23.73 -5.52
C VAL A 313 1.46 24.38 -6.54
N ARG A 314 1.33 25.72 -6.54
CA ARG A 314 0.32 26.40 -7.38
C ARG A 314 0.73 26.59 -8.85
N THR A 315 2.02 26.49 -9.20
CA THR A 315 2.53 26.71 -10.57
C THR A 315 3.45 25.61 -11.12
N GLY A 316 3.95 24.69 -10.27
CA GLY A 316 5.04 23.77 -10.61
C GLY A 316 4.72 22.28 -10.64
N GLU A 317 3.53 21.84 -10.18
CA GLU A 317 3.22 20.41 -10.00
C GLU A 317 3.32 19.60 -11.29
N LEU A 318 2.69 20.06 -12.38
CA LEU A 318 2.73 19.32 -13.65
C LEU A 318 4.16 19.20 -14.20
N ARG A 319 4.97 20.26 -14.08
CA ARG A 319 6.38 20.25 -14.54
C ARG A 319 7.23 19.29 -13.71
N LEU A 320 7.04 19.25 -12.39
CA LEU A 320 7.73 18.32 -11.50
C LEU A 320 7.33 16.86 -11.79
N TYR A 321 6.04 16.58 -12.00
CA TYR A 321 5.57 15.24 -12.39
C TYR A 321 6.12 14.82 -13.76
N ILE A 322 6.06 15.70 -14.76
CA ILE A 322 6.66 15.45 -16.09
C ILE A 322 8.15 15.17 -15.96
N GLY A 323 8.88 15.98 -15.17
CA GLY A 323 10.31 15.78 -14.92
C GLY A 323 10.63 14.42 -14.32
N LYS A 324 9.88 14.00 -13.29
CA LYS A 324 10.03 12.66 -12.67
C LYS A 324 9.78 11.54 -13.68
N ILE A 325 8.71 11.63 -14.47
CA ILE A 325 8.40 10.65 -15.53
C ILE A 325 9.51 10.59 -16.57
N LEU A 326 10.03 11.73 -17.01
CA LEU A 326 11.13 11.78 -17.98
C LEU A 326 12.39 11.11 -17.45
N ILE A 327 12.74 11.29 -16.17
CA ILE A 327 13.89 10.61 -15.54
C ILE A 327 13.70 9.09 -15.57
N VAL A 328 12.51 8.59 -15.21
CA VAL A 328 12.21 7.15 -15.27
C VAL A 328 12.33 6.64 -16.69
N VAL A 329 11.77 7.35 -17.67
CA VAL A 329 11.84 6.99 -19.09
C VAL A 329 13.28 6.93 -19.56
N ILE A 330 14.12 7.92 -19.19
CA ILE A 330 15.55 7.93 -19.55
C ILE A 330 16.25 6.69 -19.00
N ILE A 331 16.14 6.43 -17.69
CA ILE A 331 16.80 5.29 -17.05
C ILE A 331 16.30 3.96 -17.63
N ALA A 332 14.98 3.79 -17.77
CA ALA A 332 14.38 2.58 -18.32
C ALA A 332 14.73 2.38 -19.81
N SER A 333 14.85 3.46 -20.58
CA SER A 333 15.22 3.40 -22.00
C SER A 333 16.65 2.91 -22.23
N LEU A 334 17.59 3.26 -21.35
CA LEU A 334 18.97 2.75 -21.42
C LEU A 334 19.01 1.24 -21.20
N PHE A 335 18.26 0.73 -20.22
CA PHE A 335 18.16 -0.71 -19.99
C PHE A 335 17.44 -1.43 -21.14
N ALA A 336 16.35 -0.87 -21.64
CA ALA A 336 15.61 -1.41 -22.77
C ALA A 336 16.48 -1.43 -24.05
N ALA A 337 17.28 -0.40 -24.30
CA ALA A 337 18.23 -0.34 -25.40
C ALA A 337 19.33 -1.40 -25.27
N TYR A 338 19.89 -1.59 -24.07
CA TYR A 338 20.83 -2.68 -23.80
C TYR A 338 20.22 -4.05 -24.15
N LEU A 339 18.99 -4.31 -23.68
CA LEU A 339 18.31 -5.57 -23.97
C LEU A 339 18.04 -5.73 -25.47
N TYR A 340 17.60 -4.67 -26.15
CA TYR A 340 17.29 -4.72 -27.58
C TYR A 340 18.54 -5.04 -28.44
N PHE A 341 19.66 -4.36 -28.20
CA PHE A 341 20.86 -4.50 -29.01
C PHE A 341 21.77 -5.66 -28.58
N SER A 342 21.95 -5.87 -27.28
CA SER A 342 22.91 -6.85 -26.75
C SER A 342 22.27 -8.20 -26.39
N ARG A 343 20.97 -8.22 -26.07
CA ARG A 343 20.27 -9.42 -25.58
C ARG A 343 18.88 -9.59 -26.24
N PRO A 344 18.79 -9.66 -27.58
CA PRO A 344 17.51 -9.75 -28.28
C PRO A 344 16.68 -10.96 -27.82
N GLN A 345 17.31 -12.08 -27.48
CA GLN A 345 16.62 -13.27 -26.94
C GLN A 345 15.81 -12.97 -25.67
N ILE A 346 16.32 -12.09 -24.81
CA ILE A 346 15.63 -11.63 -23.60
C ILE A 346 14.57 -10.59 -23.97
N PHE A 347 14.93 -9.60 -24.80
CA PHE A 347 14.03 -8.52 -25.19
C PHE A 347 12.78 -9.01 -25.93
N PHE A 348 12.92 -10.06 -26.75
CA PHE A 348 11.82 -10.60 -27.52
C PHE A 348 10.96 -11.64 -26.77
N ASP A 349 11.39 -12.09 -25.59
CA ASP A 349 10.65 -13.00 -24.71
C ASP A 349 9.90 -12.21 -23.61
N ASN A 350 8.59 -12.09 -23.76
CA ASN A 350 7.72 -11.36 -22.84
C ASN A 350 7.72 -11.95 -21.42
N THR A 351 7.93 -13.25 -21.26
CA THR A 351 8.01 -13.89 -19.95
C THR A 351 9.26 -13.42 -19.20
N GLN A 352 10.40 -13.32 -19.91
CA GLN A 352 11.66 -12.84 -19.34
C GLN A 352 11.59 -11.33 -19.03
N ILE A 353 10.97 -10.53 -19.89
CA ILE A 353 10.76 -9.10 -19.64
C ILE A 353 9.82 -8.87 -18.45
N LEU A 354 8.74 -9.64 -18.35
CA LEU A 354 7.85 -9.57 -17.20
C LEU A 354 8.57 -9.95 -15.89
N LEU A 355 9.43 -10.98 -15.93
CA LEU A 355 10.25 -11.39 -14.80
C LEU A 355 11.20 -10.27 -14.35
N LEU A 356 11.96 -9.69 -15.28
CA LEU A 356 12.85 -8.55 -15.00
C LEU A 356 12.06 -7.39 -14.37
N ALA A 357 10.95 -7.00 -14.99
CA ALA A 357 10.12 -5.89 -14.52
C ALA A 357 9.51 -6.18 -13.13
N SER A 358 9.08 -7.42 -12.86
CA SER A 358 8.47 -7.81 -11.58
C SER A 358 9.49 -7.79 -10.45
N VAL A 359 10.68 -8.37 -10.65
CA VAL A 359 11.75 -8.35 -9.63
C VAL A 359 12.25 -6.93 -9.38
N MET A 360 12.42 -6.12 -10.44
CA MET A 360 12.74 -4.69 -10.30
C MET A 360 11.66 -3.96 -9.49
N MET A 361 10.38 -4.15 -9.83
CA MET A 361 9.26 -3.50 -9.14
C MET A 361 9.22 -3.86 -7.65
N ILE A 362 9.49 -5.12 -7.29
CA ILE A 362 9.57 -5.55 -5.88
C ILE A 362 10.64 -4.77 -5.12
N GLN A 363 11.83 -4.57 -5.70
CA GLN A 363 12.89 -3.78 -5.07
C GLN A 363 12.53 -2.30 -4.93
N LEU A 364 11.86 -1.73 -5.95
CA LEU A 364 11.41 -0.34 -5.91
C LEU A 364 10.28 -0.13 -4.89
N LEU A 365 9.35 -1.08 -4.78
CA LEU A 365 8.32 -1.10 -3.74
C LEU A 365 8.92 -1.21 -2.34
N ALA A 366 9.91 -2.09 -2.14
CA ALA A 366 10.63 -2.22 -0.88
C ALA A 366 11.36 -0.91 -0.51
N THR A 367 11.96 -0.23 -1.50
CA THR A 367 12.57 1.10 -1.32
C THR A 367 11.54 2.15 -0.92
N TRP A 368 10.40 2.18 -1.61
CA TRP A 368 9.33 3.12 -1.28
C TRP A 368 8.75 2.85 0.13
N TYR A 369 8.61 1.58 0.50
CA TYR A 369 8.09 1.18 1.80
C TYR A 369 9.07 1.51 2.93
N SER A 370 10.39 1.38 2.70
CA SER A 370 11.39 1.75 3.71
C SER A 370 11.35 3.23 4.06
N LEU A 371 10.92 4.11 3.15
CA LEU A 371 10.76 5.54 3.39
C LEU A 371 9.60 5.89 4.34
N GLN A 372 8.73 4.92 4.70
CA GLN A 372 7.64 5.14 5.65
C GLN A 372 8.09 5.05 7.11
N PHE A 373 9.35 4.68 7.37
CA PHE A 373 9.91 4.50 8.70
C PHE A 373 11.16 5.37 8.89
N ASP A 374 11.11 6.33 9.80
CA ASP A 374 12.20 7.30 10.01
C ASP A 374 13.51 6.67 10.53
N ASN A 375 13.42 5.51 11.18
CA ASN A 375 14.57 4.82 11.80
C ASN A 375 15.26 3.79 10.88
N LEU A 376 14.77 3.57 9.65
CA LEU A 376 15.37 2.63 8.72
C LEU A 376 16.42 3.31 7.84
N SER A 377 17.63 2.76 7.85
CA SER A 377 18.67 3.20 6.91
C SER A 377 18.28 2.87 5.46
N PRO A 378 18.66 3.71 4.47
CA PRO A 378 18.57 3.40 3.04
C PRO A 378 18.94 1.98 2.66
N TYR A 379 19.99 1.45 3.30
CA TYR A 379 20.69 0.25 2.85
C TYR A 379 20.00 -1.06 3.23
N ILE A 380 18.83 -1.02 3.89
CA ILE A 380 18.04 -2.20 4.25
C ILE A 380 17.47 -2.96 3.04
N VAL A 381 17.28 -2.27 1.91
CA VAL A 381 16.68 -2.89 0.72
C VAL A 381 17.68 -3.86 0.07
N PRO A 382 17.30 -5.14 -0.13
CA PRO A 382 18.22 -6.17 -0.62
C PRO A 382 18.40 -6.14 -2.14
N ILE A 383 18.87 -5.02 -2.69
CA ILE A 383 19.14 -4.88 -4.13
C ILE A 383 20.29 -5.84 -4.56
N GLY A 384 21.19 -6.19 -3.64
CA GLY A 384 22.19 -7.23 -3.85
C GLY A 384 21.55 -8.57 -4.23
N LEU A 385 20.47 -8.99 -3.56
CA LEU A 385 19.74 -10.21 -3.87
C LEU A 385 19.23 -10.22 -5.33
N ALA A 386 18.63 -9.11 -5.78
CA ALA A 386 18.17 -8.99 -7.17
C ALA A 386 19.34 -9.05 -8.17
N SER A 387 20.48 -8.44 -7.83
CA SER A 387 21.70 -8.46 -8.65
C SER A 387 22.22 -9.88 -8.86
N ILE A 388 22.29 -10.67 -7.79
CA ILE A 388 22.68 -12.08 -7.83
C ILE A 388 21.65 -12.90 -8.61
N LEU A 389 20.36 -12.71 -8.31
CA LEU A 389 19.26 -13.43 -8.96
C LEU A 389 19.28 -13.25 -10.48
N PHE A 390 19.42 -12.01 -10.97
CA PHE A 390 19.53 -11.75 -12.40
C PHE A 390 20.80 -12.30 -13.04
N THR A 391 21.90 -12.36 -12.30
CA THR A 391 23.15 -12.96 -12.79
C THR A 391 23.01 -14.47 -12.99
N ILE A 392 22.33 -15.16 -12.08
CA ILE A 392 22.08 -16.60 -12.16
C ILE A 392 21.05 -16.94 -13.24
N LEU A 393 19.98 -16.15 -13.36
CA LEU A 393 18.88 -16.41 -14.30
C LEU A 393 19.25 -16.06 -15.75
N PHE A 394 20.11 -15.07 -15.95
CA PHE A 394 20.51 -14.58 -17.26
C PHE A 394 22.02 -14.66 -17.42
N ASP A 395 22.73 -13.57 -17.13
CA ASP A 395 24.17 -13.47 -17.25
C ASP A 395 24.68 -12.25 -16.48
N SER A 396 25.98 -12.19 -16.20
CA SER A 396 26.58 -11.10 -15.43
C SER A 396 26.40 -9.71 -16.04
N ARG A 397 26.36 -9.56 -17.37
CA ARG A 397 26.13 -8.25 -17.99
C ARG A 397 24.68 -7.81 -17.74
N THR A 398 23.73 -8.70 -17.94
CA THR A 398 22.31 -8.42 -17.69
C THR A 398 22.05 -8.14 -16.21
N GLY A 399 22.67 -8.92 -15.31
CA GLY A 399 22.65 -8.66 -13.87
C GLY A 399 23.16 -7.27 -13.52
N PHE A 400 24.34 -6.89 -14.00
CA PHE A 400 24.92 -5.57 -13.74
C PHE A 400 24.05 -4.41 -14.26
N PHE A 401 23.61 -4.45 -15.52
CA PHE A 401 22.76 -3.40 -16.08
C PHE A 401 21.41 -3.29 -15.36
N ALA A 402 20.84 -4.42 -14.93
CA ALA A 402 19.62 -4.43 -14.13
C ALA A 402 19.85 -3.81 -12.74
N THR A 403 20.97 -4.12 -12.08
CA THR A 403 21.38 -3.50 -10.82
C THR A 403 21.49 -1.99 -10.96
N VAL A 404 22.23 -1.49 -11.97
CA VAL A 404 22.37 -0.06 -12.23
C VAL A 404 21.01 0.61 -12.41
N THR A 405 20.11 -0.04 -13.17
CA THR A 405 18.75 0.46 -13.40
C THR A 405 17.95 0.55 -12.11
N ILE A 406 17.95 -0.51 -11.28
CA ILE A 406 17.27 -0.52 -9.98
C ILE A 406 17.85 0.56 -9.08
N SER A 407 19.17 0.66 -8.97
CA SER A 407 19.84 1.63 -8.10
C SER A 407 19.51 3.07 -8.46
N LEU A 408 19.51 3.42 -9.75
CA LEU A 408 19.15 4.77 -10.21
C LEU A 408 17.67 5.08 -9.98
N LEU A 409 16.75 4.15 -10.30
CA LEU A 409 15.33 4.33 -10.05
C LEU A 409 15.02 4.45 -8.54
N ALA A 410 15.61 3.57 -7.73
CA ALA A 410 15.46 3.58 -6.28
C ALA A 410 16.01 4.88 -5.67
N ALA A 411 17.17 5.37 -6.13
CA ALA A 411 17.71 6.67 -5.72
C ALA A 411 16.77 7.82 -6.08
N THR A 412 16.11 7.76 -7.25
CA THR A 412 15.14 8.79 -7.66
C THR A 412 13.90 8.77 -6.74
N ILE A 413 13.41 7.59 -6.34
CA ILE A 413 12.33 7.42 -5.34
C ILE A 413 12.75 8.04 -4.00
N ARG A 414 14.02 7.89 -3.61
CA ARG A 414 14.61 8.44 -2.39
C ARG A 414 14.96 9.94 -2.46
N GLY A 415 14.46 10.66 -3.46
CA GLY A 415 14.72 12.10 -3.60
C GLY A 415 16.06 12.42 -4.25
N ASN A 416 16.49 11.59 -5.22
CA ASN A 416 17.75 11.70 -5.95
C ASN A 416 19.01 11.47 -5.08
N ASP A 417 18.94 10.48 -4.21
CA ASP A 417 20.02 10.08 -3.30
C ASP A 417 21.19 9.44 -4.06
N PHE A 418 22.15 10.27 -4.50
CA PHE A 418 23.31 9.85 -5.29
C PHE A 418 24.25 8.90 -4.52
N SER A 419 24.46 9.15 -3.23
CA SER A 419 25.30 8.33 -2.37
C SER A 419 24.75 6.91 -2.26
N PHE A 420 23.43 6.78 -2.07
CA PHE A 420 22.74 5.50 -2.12
C PHE A 420 22.92 4.82 -3.49
N ALA A 421 22.66 5.54 -4.59
CA ALA A 421 22.78 4.98 -5.94
C ALA A 421 24.16 4.34 -6.18
N LEU A 422 25.23 5.07 -5.88
CA LEU A 422 26.60 4.58 -6.09
C LEU A 422 26.94 3.43 -5.14
N ALA A 423 26.55 3.51 -3.87
CA ALA A 423 26.79 2.44 -2.92
C ALA A 423 26.12 1.14 -3.34
N THR A 424 24.86 1.21 -3.80
CA THR A 424 24.13 0.03 -4.27
C THR A 424 24.68 -0.51 -5.60
N ILE A 425 25.09 0.36 -6.54
CA ILE A 425 25.75 -0.06 -7.79
C ILE A 425 27.05 -0.81 -7.47
N PHE A 426 27.86 -0.28 -6.56
CA PHE A 426 29.13 -0.90 -6.19
C PHE A 426 28.91 -2.23 -5.45
N ALA A 427 28.04 -2.26 -4.44
CA ALA A 427 27.72 -3.48 -3.69
C ALA A 427 27.07 -4.56 -4.56
N GLY A 428 26.08 -4.19 -5.37
CA GLY A 428 25.44 -5.10 -6.31
C GLY A 428 26.39 -5.57 -7.41
N GLY A 429 27.27 -4.69 -7.91
CA GLY A 429 28.33 -5.02 -8.86
C GLY A 429 29.34 -6.04 -8.29
N MET A 430 29.72 -5.90 -7.02
CA MET A 430 30.51 -6.91 -6.31
C MET A 430 29.76 -8.25 -6.27
N GLY A 431 28.46 -8.23 -5.92
CA GLY A 431 27.61 -9.42 -6.00
C GLY A 431 27.63 -10.07 -7.39
N VAL A 432 27.44 -9.30 -8.46
CA VAL A 432 27.47 -9.79 -9.85
C VAL A 432 28.82 -10.41 -10.22
N PHE A 433 29.92 -9.74 -9.88
CA PHE A 433 31.27 -10.19 -10.24
C PHE A 433 31.61 -11.54 -9.60
N PHE A 434 31.28 -11.73 -8.32
CA PHE A 434 31.57 -12.96 -7.58
C PHE A 434 30.54 -14.07 -7.80
N THR A 435 29.44 -13.79 -8.49
CA THR A 435 28.37 -14.79 -8.80
C THR A 435 28.40 -15.30 -10.24
N ARG A 436 29.28 -14.75 -11.09
CA ARG A 436 29.32 -15.05 -12.53
C ARG A 436 29.43 -16.54 -12.87
N ASP A 437 30.13 -17.33 -12.03
CA ASP A 437 30.42 -18.74 -12.28
C ASP A 437 29.95 -19.66 -11.13
N ILE A 438 28.76 -19.39 -10.56
CA ILE A 438 28.22 -20.22 -9.49
C ILE A 438 27.88 -21.62 -10.00
N ARG A 439 28.52 -22.63 -9.41
CA ARG A 439 28.21 -24.06 -9.58
C ARG A 439 27.93 -24.75 -8.25
N LYS A 440 28.23 -24.12 -7.11
CA LYS A 440 28.11 -24.70 -5.76
C LYS A 440 27.35 -23.79 -4.81
N ARG A 441 26.60 -24.39 -3.87
CA ARG A 441 25.83 -23.66 -2.86
C ARG A 441 26.65 -22.74 -1.96
N ALA A 442 27.89 -23.13 -1.65
CA ALA A 442 28.81 -22.33 -0.85
C ALA A 442 29.21 -20.98 -1.51
N GLN A 443 29.16 -20.86 -2.84
CA GLN A 443 29.54 -19.63 -3.54
C GLN A 443 28.52 -18.51 -3.35
N VAL A 444 27.25 -18.83 -3.06
CA VAL A 444 26.23 -17.83 -2.69
C VAL A 444 26.55 -17.16 -1.36
N ALA A 445 27.08 -17.91 -0.37
CA ALA A 445 27.49 -17.35 0.91
C ALA A 445 28.61 -16.32 0.75
N LEU A 446 29.59 -16.61 -0.10
CA LEU A 446 30.66 -15.67 -0.45
C LEU A 446 30.10 -14.42 -1.15
N SER A 447 29.10 -14.58 -1.99
CA SER A 447 28.47 -13.47 -2.70
C SER A 447 27.79 -12.49 -1.75
N ALA A 448 27.09 -12.98 -0.73
CA ALA A 448 26.52 -12.15 0.34
C ALA A 448 27.60 -11.35 1.09
N LEU A 449 28.74 -11.97 1.39
CA LEU A 449 29.88 -11.30 2.01
C LEU A 449 30.45 -10.19 1.12
N TYR A 450 30.62 -10.44 -0.18
CA TYR A 450 31.14 -9.42 -1.10
C TYR A 450 30.17 -8.26 -1.34
N VAL A 451 28.85 -8.50 -1.33
CA VAL A 451 27.85 -7.42 -1.32
C VAL A 451 28.01 -6.57 -0.06
N PHE A 452 28.16 -7.18 1.12
CA PHE A 452 28.38 -6.46 2.37
C PHE A 452 29.67 -5.64 2.37
N LEU A 453 30.79 -6.21 1.88
CA LEU A 453 32.05 -5.48 1.74
C LEU A 453 31.92 -4.30 0.77
N GLY A 454 31.21 -4.47 -0.33
CA GLY A 454 30.93 -3.39 -1.27
C GLY A 454 30.15 -2.24 -0.61
N TYR A 455 29.09 -2.56 0.13
CA TYR A 455 28.38 -1.55 0.92
C TYR A 455 29.29 -0.90 1.96
N THR A 456 30.10 -1.68 2.67
CA THR A 456 30.99 -1.19 3.72
C THR A 456 31.94 -0.12 3.19
N VAL A 457 32.61 -0.39 2.06
CA VAL A 457 33.52 0.57 1.42
C VAL A 457 32.79 1.85 1.02
N ALA A 458 31.63 1.73 0.38
CA ALA A 458 30.87 2.90 -0.09
C ALA A 458 30.30 3.73 1.07
N ILE A 459 29.71 3.07 2.08
CA ILE A 459 29.11 3.71 3.26
C ILE A 459 30.18 4.48 4.03
N ILE A 460 31.35 3.87 4.28
CA ILE A 460 32.46 4.56 4.97
C ILE A 460 32.91 5.76 4.15
N ALA A 461 33.11 5.61 2.84
CA ALA A 461 33.56 6.69 1.97
C ALA A 461 32.61 7.89 2.00
N PHE A 462 31.30 7.68 1.79
CA PHE A 462 30.33 8.78 1.78
C PHE A 462 30.07 9.38 3.16
N ASN A 463 30.02 8.57 4.21
CA ASN A 463 29.82 9.08 5.56
C ASN A 463 31.02 9.89 6.06
N PHE A 464 32.25 9.48 5.76
CA PHE A 464 33.44 10.28 6.08
C PHE A 464 33.49 11.58 5.27
N ALA A 465 33.10 11.55 3.99
CA ALA A 465 33.06 12.74 3.15
C ALA A 465 32.11 13.84 3.67
N ARG A 466 31.08 13.45 4.44
CA ARG A 466 30.14 14.38 5.09
C ARG A 466 30.34 14.56 6.60
N LEU A 467 31.41 13.98 7.16
CA LEU A 467 31.72 14.01 8.59
C LEU A 467 30.58 13.47 9.49
N ALA A 468 29.92 12.40 9.06
CA ALA A 468 28.85 11.76 9.83
C ALA A 468 29.36 11.15 11.14
N SER A 469 28.47 11.04 12.13
CA SER A 469 28.80 10.45 13.43
C SER A 469 29.09 8.94 13.33
N LEU A 470 29.89 8.40 14.26
CA LEU A 470 30.16 6.95 14.31
C LEU A 470 28.87 6.13 14.48
N ASN A 471 27.88 6.67 15.20
CA ASN A 471 26.59 6.01 15.40
C ASN A 471 25.82 5.87 14.09
N GLU A 472 25.80 6.89 13.24
CA GLU A 472 25.18 6.82 11.92
C GLU A 472 25.86 5.78 11.03
N ILE A 473 27.20 5.76 11.03
CA ILE A 473 27.99 4.79 10.25
C ILE A 473 27.68 3.36 10.68
N LEU A 474 27.70 3.09 11.99
CA LEU A 474 27.39 1.76 12.54
C LEU A 474 25.95 1.35 12.21
N ASN A 475 25.00 2.29 12.26
CA ASN A 475 23.61 2.03 11.89
C ASN A 475 23.48 1.65 10.41
N ASP A 476 24.07 2.44 9.51
CA ASP A 476 24.08 2.15 8.07
C ASP A 476 24.73 0.79 7.75
N LEU A 477 25.86 0.48 8.39
CA LEU A 477 26.55 -0.81 8.26
C LEU A 477 25.71 -1.97 8.78
N MET A 478 24.99 -1.80 9.90
CA MET A 478 24.10 -2.82 10.45
C MET A 478 22.98 -3.15 9.47
N PHE A 479 22.31 -2.13 8.89
CA PHE A 479 21.27 -2.35 7.89
C PHE A 479 21.81 -2.93 6.57
N ALA A 480 23.00 -2.50 6.15
CA ALA A 480 23.68 -3.10 5.00
C ALA A 480 24.04 -4.58 5.25
N ALA A 481 24.42 -4.95 6.49
CA ALA A 481 24.67 -6.34 6.87
C ALA A 481 23.37 -7.18 6.77
N ILE A 482 22.26 -6.68 7.33
CA ILE A 482 20.95 -7.34 7.23
C ILE A 482 20.54 -7.54 5.76
N SER A 483 20.64 -6.48 4.96
CA SER A 483 20.35 -6.50 3.51
C SER A 483 21.23 -7.51 2.75
N SER A 484 22.51 -7.60 3.11
CA SER A 484 23.45 -8.55 2.52
C SER A 484 23.14 -10.00 2.94
N LEU A 485 22.73 -10.23 4.19
CA LEU A 485 22.24 -11.53 4.66
C LEU A 485 20.98 -11.96 3.91
N CYS A 486 20.10 -11.04 3.51
CA CYS A 486 18.95 -11.39 2.67
C CYS A 486 19.35 -12.02 1.31
N CYS A 487 20.61 -11.89 0.86
CA CYS A 487 21.09 -12.59 -0.35
C CYS A 487 21.03 -14.12 -0.23
N PHE A 488 21.01 -14.69 0.98
CA PHE A 488 20.78 -16.13 1.19
C PHE A 488 19.40 -16.59 0.71
N LEU A 489 18.45 -15.67 0.56
CA LEU A 489 17.11 -15.96 0.03
C LEU A 489 17.11 -16.17 -1.49
N VAL A 490 18.26 -16.14 -2.17
CA VAL A 490 18.35 -16.38 -3.62
C VAL A 490 17.81 -17.74 -4.02
N TYR A 491 18.02 -18.81 -3.24
CA TYR A 491 17.50 -20.14 -3.57
C TYR A 491 15.96 -20.22 -3.47
N PRO A 492 15.32 -19.81 -2.35
CA PRO A 492 13.88 -19.66 -2.31
C PRO A 492 13.32 -18.77 -3.42
N ALA A 493 13.98 -17.65 -3.72
CA ALA A 493 13.56 -16.74 -4.78
C ALA A 493 13.66 -17.39 -6.17
N LEU A 494 14.73 -18.14 -6.44
CA LEU A 494 14.92 -18.87 -7.69
C LEU A 494 13.81 -19.92 -7.88
N LEU A 495 13.52 -20.73 -6.87
CA LEU A 495 12.42 -21.71 -6.91
C LEU A 495 11.07 -21.06 -7.19
N LEU A 496 10.80 -19.91 -6.56
CA LEU A 496 9.58 -19.14 -6.80
C LEU A 496 9.51 -18.64 -8.25
N VAL A 497 10.62 -18.10 -8.76
CA VAL A 497 10.71 -17.63 -10.14
C VAL A 497 10.53 -18.78 -11.14
N GLU A 498 11.21 -19.90 -10.95
CA GLU A 498 11.09 -21.07 -11.84
C GLU A 498 9.65 -21.57 -11.91
N LYS A 499 8.96 -21.64 -10.76
CA LYS A 499 7.57 -22.09 -10.69
C LYS A 499 6.58 -21.10 -11.32
N LEU A 500 6.76 -19.80 -11.08
CA LEU A 500 5.84 -18.77 -11.59
C LEU A 500 6.04 -18.49 -13.09
N PHE A 501 7.27 -18.58 -13.58
CA PHE A 501 7.63 -18.21 -14.96
C PHE A 501 7.95 -19.41 -15.86
N GLY A 502 7.98 -20.64 -15.33
CA GLY A 502 8.24 -21.85 -16.11
C GLY A 502 9.66 -21.89 -16.70
N ILE A 503 10.63 -21.30 -16.01
CA ILE A 503 12.03 -21.25 -16.45
C ILE A 503 12.80 -22.40 -15.79
N THR A 504 13.70 -23.04 -16.52
CA THR A 504 14.61 -24.05 -15.98
C THR A 504 16.03 -23.51 -15.97
N THR A 505 16.60 -23.35 -14.78
CA THR A 505 17.96 -22.83 -14.59
C THR A 505 19.02 -23.94 -14.64
N ASP A 506 20.28 -23.56 -14.88
CA ASP A 506 21.40 -24.49 -14.87
C ASP A 506 21.59 -25.16 -13.50
N LEU A 507 21.19 -24.50 -12.40
CA LEU A 507 21.19 -25.12 -11.08
C LEU A 507 20.23 -26.31 -11.03
N THR A 508 19.01 -26.13 -11.51
CA THR A 508 18.01 -27.20 -11.57
C THR A 508 18.45 -28.33 -12.50
N LEU A 509 19.10 -28.01 -13.61
CA LEU A 509 19.71 -29.02 -14.48
C LEU A 509 20.85 -29.78 -13.79
N LEU A 510 21.70 -29.11 -13.00
CA LEU A 510 22.74 -29.77 -12.21
C LEU A 510 22.14 -30.72 -11.17
N GLU A 511 21.06 -30.34 -10.51
CA GLU A 511 20.34 -31.22 -9.56
C GLU A 511 19.74 -32.45 -10.26
N LEU A 512 19.18 -32.28 -11.45
CA LEU A 512 18.67 -33.38 -12.28
C LEU A 512 19.78 -34.26 -12.87
N SER A 513 21.02 -33.76 -12.92
CA SER A 513 22.17 -34.52 -13.41
C SER A 513 22.77 -35.48 -12.38
N ASP A 514 22.25 -35.49 -11.14
CA ASP A 514 22.67 -36.46 -10.12
C ASP A 514 22.20 -37.87 -10.50
N ALA A 515 23.15 -38.79 -10.68
CA ALA A 515 22.87 -40.19 -10.99
C ALA A 515 22.05 -40.91 -9.91
N ASN A 516 21.98 -40.34 -8.69
CA ASN A 516 21.12 -40.84 -7.61
C ASN A 516 19.67 -40.38 -7.72
N HIS A 517 19.30 -39.60 -8.75
CA HIS A 517 17.93 -39.18 -8.97
C HIS A 517 17.00 -40.41 -8.99
N PRO A 518 15.88 -40.41 -8.23
CA PRO A 518 15.04 -41.60 -8.05
C PRO A 518 14.60 -42.26 -9.36
N LEU A 519 14.27 -41.46 -10.38
CA LEU A 519 13.85 -41.96 -11.69
C LEU A 519 14.98 -42.59 -12.50
N LEU A 520 16.22 -42.10 -12.36
CA LEU A 520 17.39 -42.72 -13.00
C LEU A 520 17.75 -44.04 -12.33
N ARG A 521 17.61 -44.11 -10.99
CA ARG A 521 17.76 -45.36 -10.23
C ARG A 521 16.71 -46.39 -10.61
N ASP A 522 15.46 -45.95 -10.81
CA ASP A 522 14.36 -46.80 -11.25
C ASP A 522 14.62 -47.38 -12.66
N MET A 523 15.08 -46.53 -13.60
CA MET A 523 15.51 -46.98 -14.92
C MET A 523 16.67 -47.99 -14.84
N ALA A 524 17.69 -47.70 -14.03
CA ALA A 524 18.83 -48.61 -13.87
C ALA A 524 18.42 -49.99 -13.32
N ALA A 525 17.38 -50.05 -12.49
CA ALA A 525 16.87 -51.29 -11.91
C ALA A 525 15.94 -52.06 -12.88
N ASN A 526 15.01 -51.38 -13.54
CA ASN A 526 13.92 -52.00 -14.30
C ASN A 526 14.17 -52.06 -15.82
N ALA A 527 15.07 -51.23 -16.34
CA ALA A 527 15.45 -51.14 -17.75
C ALA A 527 16.97 -50.86 -17.90
N PRO A 528 17.85 -51.77 -17.43
CA PRO A 528 19.30 -51.54 -17.36
C PRO A 528 19.99 -51.32 -18.72
N GLY A 529 19.45 -51.93 -19.77
CA GLY A 529 19.91 -51.73 -21.15
C GLY A 529 19.61 -50.33 -21.66
N THR A 530 18.39 -49.84 -21.41
CA THR A 530 17.97 -48.47 -21.70
C THR A 530 18.76 -47.45 -20.89
N TYR A 531 19.06 -47.74 -19.61
CA TYR A 531 19.91 -46.89 -18.78
C TYR A 531 21.32 -46.74 -19.38
N THR A 532 21.93 -47.85 -19.79
CA THR A 532 23.28 -47.83 -20.40
C THR A 532 23.29 -47.05 -21.72
N HIS A 533 22.29 -47.27 -22.56
CA HIS A 533 22.07 -46.52 -23.81
C HIS A 533 21.96 -45.01 -23.53
N THR A 534 21.09 -44.65 -22.59
CA THR A 534 20.84 -43.26 -22.19
C THR A 534 22.12 -42.57 -21.70
N MET A 535 22.96 -43.25 -20.92
CA MET A 535 24.25 -42.69 -20.49
C MET A 535 25.19 -42.43 -21.68
N GLN A 536 25.22 -43.31 -22.68
CA GLN A 536 26.05 -43.13 -23.87
C GLN A 536 25.54 -42.00 -24.78
N VAL A 537 24.23 -41.93 -25.00
CA VAL A 537 23.58 -40.82 -25.71
C VAL A 537 23.87 -39.50 -25.02
N SER A 538 23.82 -39.45 -23.68
CA SER A 538 24.09 -38.23 -22.93
C SER A 538 25.51 -37.70 -23.14
N LEU A 539 26.51 -38.58 -23.20
CA LEU A 539 27.91 -38.20 -23.42
C LEU A 539 28.10 -37.69 -24.85
N LEU A 540 27.53 -38.37 -25.84
CA LEU A 540 27.58 -37.93 -27.24
C LEU A 540 26.94 -36.54 -27.40
N ALA A 541 25.75 -36.37 -26.83
CA ALA A 541 25.00 -35.12 -26.92
C ALA A 541 25.69 -33.96 -26.19
N GLU A 542 26.30 -34.20 -25.02
CA GLU A 542 27.07 -33.20 -24.27
C GLU A 542 28.29 -32.70 -25.08
N GLU A 543 29.10 -33.62 -25.60
CA GLU A 543 30.30 -33.28 -26.39
C GLU A 543 29.94 -32.60 -27.72
N ALA A 544 28.87 -33.02 -28.38
CA ALA A 544 28.37 -32.37 -29.60
C ALA A 544 27.86 -30.95 -29.32
N ALA A 545 27.13 -30.75 -28.23
CA ALA A 545 26.63 -29.43 -27.84
C ALA A 545 27.77 -28.48 -27.49
N ASN A 546 28.78 -28.96 -26.75
CA ASN A 546 30.00 -28.19 -26.47
C ASN A 546 30.71 -27.73 -27.75
N ALA A 547 30.82 -28.62 -28.76
CA ALA A 547 31.51 -28.32 -30.01
C ALA A 547 30.87 -27.20 -30.84
N ILE A 548 29.56 -26.97 -30.68
CA ILE A 548 28.83 -25.91 -31.41
C ILE A 548 28.37 -24.74 -30.53
N GLY A 549 28.72 -24.75 -29.23
CA GLY A 549 28.27 -23.73 -28.28
C GLY A 549 26.76 -23.76 -27.99
N ALA A 550 26.14 -24.95 -28.06
CA ALA A 550 24.78 -25.18 -27.56
C ALA A 550 24.80 -25.47 -26.04
N ASN A 551 23.63 -25.57 -25.40
CA ASN A 551 23.58 -25.85 -23.96
C ASN A 551 23.89 -27.34 -23.67
N ALA A 552 25.16 -27.64 -23.38
CA ALA A 552 25.64 -29.00 -23.17
C ALA A 552 25.05 -29.68 -21.92
N LEU A 553 24.87 -28.93 -20.83
CA LEU A 553 24.24 -29.46 -19.61
C LEU A 553 22.78 -29.85 -19.88
N LEU A 554 22.04 -29.05 -20.64
CA LEU A 554 20.68 -29.37 -21.04
C LEU A 554 20.65 -30.59 -21.96
N CYS A 555 21.57 -30.73 -22.92
CA CYS A 555 21.66 -31.94 -23.74
C CYS A 555 21.91 -33.19 -22.90
N ARG A 556 22.85 -33.13 -21.94
CA ARG A 556 23.14 -34.24 -21.04
C ARG A 556 21.92 -34.65 -20.23
N VAL A 557 21.28 -33.68 -19.56
CA VAL A 557 20.12 -33.93 -18.70
C VAL A 557 18.90 -34.33 -19.53
N GLY A 558 18.66 -33.68 -20.66
CA GLY A 558 17.62 -34.05 -21.62
C GLY A 558 17.77 -35.49 -22.08
N ALA A 559 18.99 -35.91 -22.41
CA ALA A 559 19.29 -37.30 -22.74
C ALA A 559 19.05 -38.25 -21.57
N TYR A 560 19.37 -37.89 -20.32
CA TYR A 560 19.07 -38.75 -19.15
C TYR A 560 17.61 -39.19 -19.04
N PHE A 561 16.69 -38.35 -19.49
CA PHE A 561 15.26 -38.58 -19.33
C PHE A 561 14.51 -38.89 -20.62
N HIS A 562 15.16 -38.86 -21.80
CA HIS A 562 14.47 -38.98 -23.09
C HIS A 562 13.67 -40.30 -23.25
N ASP A 563 14.19 -41.37 -22.64
CA ASP A 563 13.72 -42.74 -22.82
C ASP A 563 13.04 -43.36 -21.58
N ILE A 564 12.72 -42.54 -20.58
CA ILE A 564 12.13 -42.99 -19.29
C ILE A 564 10.79 -43.73 -19.45
N GLY A 565 10.07 -43.50 -20.55
CA GLY A 565 8.83 -44.22 -20.82
C GLY A 565 9.04 -45.71 -21.07
N LYS A 566 10.25 -46.14 -21.48
CA LYS A 566 10.54 -47.56 -21.69
C LYS A 566 10.52 -48.39 -20.40
N ILE A 567 10.58 -47.75 -19.22
CA ILE A 567 10.59 -48.43 -17.92
C ILE A 567 9.37 -49.34 -17.74
N ALA A 568 8.17 -48.85 -18.09
CA ALA A 568 6.92 -49.58 -17.87
C ALA A 568 6.81 -50.87 -18.70
N GLN A 569 7.41 -50.87 -19.90
CA GLN A 569 7.32 -51.97 -20.86
C GLN A 569 8.71 -52.45 -21.33
N SER A 570 9.71 -52.46 -20.44
CA SER A 570 11.13 -52.62 -20.78
C SER A 570 11.45 -53.86 -21.62
N LYS A 571 10.74 -54.97 -21.40
CA LYS A 571 10.87 -56.23 -22.17
C LYS A 571 10.60 -56.11 -23.67
N PHE A 572 9.87 -55.09 -24.13
CA PHE A 572 9.60 -54.87 -25.56
C PHE A 572 10.73 -54.11 -26.27
N PHE A 573 11.72 -53.59 -25.53
CA PHE A 573 12.83 -52.85 -26.12
C PHE A 573 14.08 -53.72 -26.21
N ALA A 574 14.66 -53.82 -27.41
CA ALA A 574 15.71 -54.78 -27.75
C ALA A 574 16.95 -54.67 -26.85
N GLU A 575 17.29 -53.47 -26.39
CA GLU A 575 18.44 -53.23 -25.51
C GLU A 575 18.30 -53.88 -24.12
N ASN A 576 17.07 -54.23 -23.70
CA ASN A 576 16.78 -54.89 -22.43
C ASN A 576 16.49 -56.40 -22.58
N GLN A 577 16.44 -56.92 -23.81
CA GLN A 577 16.15 -58.33 -24.08
C GLN A 577 17.42 -59.19 -23.96
N GLN A 578 17.27 -60.43 -23.49
CA GLN A 578 18.39 -61.38 -23.38
C GLN A 578 18.30 -62.56 -24.36
N THR A 579 17.11 -63.11 -24.59
CA THR A 579 16.95 -64.36 -25.36
C THR A 579 15.72 -64.41 -26.27
N HIS A 580 14.55 -64.00 -25.78
CA HIS A 580 13.29 -64.00 -26.55
C HIS A 580 12.80 -62.58 -26.84
N ASN A 581 12.30 -62.34 -28.05
CA ASN A 581 11.72 -61.06 -28.47
C ASN A 581 10.18 -61.13 -28.40
N PRO A 582 9.52 -60.46 -27.43
CA PRO A 582 8.06 -60.50 -27.29
C PRO A 582 7.29 -59.97 -28.51
N HIS A 583 7.94 -59.23 -29.41
CA HIS A 583 7.35 -58.76 -30.66
C HIS A 583 7.03 -59.89 -31.66
N ASP A 584 7.58 -61.09 -31.45
CA ASP A 584 7.28 -62.25 -32.29
C ASP A 584 5.91 -62.89 -31.92
N ASP A 585 5.41 -62.62 -30.71
CA ASP A 585 4.17 -63.20 -30.18
C ASP A 585 2.94 -62.28 -30.34
N ILE A 586 3.13 -61.06 -30.85
CA ILE A 586 2.06 -60.04 -30.95
C ILE A 586 1.93 -59.52 -32.38
N ASN A 587 0.74 -58.98 -32.70
CA ASN A 587 0.54 -58.39 -34.02
C ASN A 587 1.43 -57.15 -34.25
N VAL A 588 1.81 -56.95 -35.51
CA VAL A 588 2.79 -55.92 -35.92
C VAL A 588 2.31 -54.49 -35.61
N VAL A 589 1.01 -54.22 -35.72
CA VAL A 589 0.42 -52.91 -35.38
C VAL A 589 0.53 -52.63 -33.89
N THR A 590 0.28 -53.64 -33.04
CA THR A 590 0.43 -53.53 -31.59
C THR A 590 1.89 -53.32 -31.21
N SER A 591 2.82 -53.97 -31.90
CA SER A 591 4.26 -53.72 -31.74
C SER A 591 4.60 -52.27 -32.04
N GLY A 592 4.17 -51.74 -33.19
CA GLY A 592 4.36 -50.33 -33.56
C GLY A 592 3.80 -49.38 -32.51
N ARG A 593 2.58 -49.65 -32.02
CA ARG A 593 1.93 -48.84 -30.98
C ARG A 593 2.69 -48.87 -29.65
N ILE A 594 3.13 -50.04 -29.18
CA ILE A 594 3.93 -50.17 -27.95
C ILE A 594 5.22 -49.33 -28.06
N ILE A 595 5.92 -49.43 -29.19
CA ILE A 595 7.13 -48.66 -29.43
C ILE A 595 6.84 -47.16 -29.48
N GLY A 596 5.74 -46.72 -30.08
CA GLY A 596 5.36 -45.30 -30.08
C GLY A 596 4.92 -44.77 -28.71
N GLU A 597 4.28 -45.60 -27.90
CA GLU A 597 3.64 -45.18 -26.64
C GLU A 597 4.64 -44.80 -25.54
N HIS A 598 5.91 -45.26 -25.62
CA HIS A 598 6.96 -44.86 -24.66
C HIS A 598 7.13 -43.34 -24.58
N VAL A 599 6.83 -42.60 -25.65
CA VAL A 599 6.87 -41.13 -25.64
C VAL A 599 5.80 -40.57 -24.69
N ARG A 600 4.57 -41.08 -24.79
CA ARG A 600 3.45 -40.62 -23.95
C ARG A 600 3.62 -41.07 -22.50
N GLU A 601 4.04 -42.32 -22.29
CA GLU A 601 4.37 -42.84 -20.97
C GLU A 601 5.52 -42.05 -20.34
N GLY A 602 6.54 -41.70 -21.13
CA GLY A 602 7.68 -40.91 -20.68
C GLY A 602 7.26 -39.52 -20.20
N ILE A 603 6.41 -38.83 -20.95
CA ILE A 603 5.86 -37.52 -20.51
C ILE A 603 5.04 -37.68 -19.22
N ALA A 604 4.22 -38.73 -19.13
CA ALA A 604 3.39 -38.97 -17.95
C ALA A 604 4.23 -39.23 -16.69
N VAL A 605 5.23 -40.11 -16.77
CA VAL A 605 6.15 -40.42 -15.67
C VAL A 605 7.01 -39.20 -15.34
N GLY A 606 7.57 -38.51 -16.33
CA GLY A 606 8.37 -37.31 -16.10
C GLY A 606 7.59 -36.21 -15.36
N ARG A 607 6.29 -36.03 -15.67
CA ARG A 607 5.42 -35.10 -14.93
C ARG A 607 5.14 -35.55 -13.50
N GLN A 608 4.97 -36.86 -13.26
CA GLN A 608 4.82 -37.40 -11.90
C GLN A 608 6.06 -37.10 -11.03
N TYR A 609 7.25 -37.19 -11.61
CA TYR A 609 8.52 -36.85 -10.96
C TYR A 609 8.87 -35.35 -11.01
N LYS A 610 7.95 -34.50 -11.50
CA LYS A 610 8.13 -33.04 -11.58
C LYS A 610 9.35 -32.61 -12.39
N ILE A 611 9.70 -33.38 -13.42
CA ILE A 611 10.75 -33.01 -14.37
C ILE A 611 10.30 -31.73 -15.11
N PRO A 612 11.15 -30.69 -15.23
CA PRO A 612 10.80 -29.44 -15.90
C PRO A 612 10.43 -29.65 -17.37
N GLU A 613 9.47 -28.88 -17.89
CA GLU A 613 8.99 -29.00 -19.28
C GLU A 613 10.13 -28.87 -20.30
N ARG A 614 11.14 -28.02 -20.04
CA ARG A 614 12.34 -27.89 -20.90
C ARG A 614 13.13 -29.20 -21.07
N VAL A 615 13.09 -30.09 -20.08
CA VAL A 615 13.70 -31.43 -20.12
C VAL A 615 12.70 -32.44 -20.69
N LEU A 616 11.42 -32.34 -20.33
CA LEU A 616 10.36 -33.18 -20.89
C LEU A 616 10.23 -33.04 -22.41
N ASP A 617 10.53 -31.87 -22.96
CA ASP A 617 10.53 -31.58 -24.41
C ASP A 617 11.44 -32.54 -25.20
N PHE A 618 12.48 -33.11 -24.59
CA PHE A 618 13.34 -34.09 -25.24
C PHE A 618 12.62 -35.42 -25.50
N ILE A 619 11.62 -35.78 -24.69
CA ILE A 619 10.90 -37.06 -24.79
C ILE A 619 10.09 -37.16 -26.10
N PRO A 620 9.23 -36.19 -26.47
CA PRO A 620 8.54 -36.26 -27.76
C PRO A 620 9.43 -35.87 -28.95
N GLN A 621 10.45 -35.03 -28.74
CA GLN A 621 11.24 -34.47 -29.83
C GLN A 621 12.42 -35.32 -30.26
N HIS A 622 12.96 -36.23 -29.43
CA HIS A 622 14.13 -37.03 -29.81
C HIS A 622 13.85 -37.98 -30.99
N HIS A 623 12.60 -38.42 -31.17
CA HIS A 623 12.17 -39.14 -32.37
C HIS A 623 11.38 -38.28 -33.36
N GLY A 624 10.96 -37.08 -32.97
CA GLY A 624 10.17 -36.17 -33.80
C GLY A 624 8.94 -36.85 -34.39
N THR A 625 8.80 -36.79 -35.70
CA THR A 625 7.67 -37.38 -36.45
C THR A 625 8.12 -38.55 -37.34
N THR A 626 9.24 -39.18 -36.98
CA THR A 626 9.89 -40.21 -37.77
C THR A 626 9.02 -41.48 -37.86
N MET A 627 9.25 -42.28 -38.89
CA MET A 627 8.55 -43.56 -39.09
C MET A 627 9.29 -44.68 -38.38
N ILE A 628 8.56 -45.57 -37.71
CA ILE A 628 9.05 -46.81 -37.10
C ILE A 628 9.16 -47.86 -38.22
N HIS A 629 10.16 -47.66 -39.10
CA HIS A 629 10.31 -48.38 -40.38
C HIS A 629 10.28 -49.91 -40.24
N PHE A 630 10.93 -50.50 -39.23
CA PHE A 630 10.96 -51.97 -39.07
C PHE A 630 9.55 -52.58 -38.98
N PHE A 631 8.67 -52.00 -38.16
CA PHE A 631 7.30 -52.50 -37.99
C PHE A 631 6.39 -52.07 -39.14
N TYR A 632 6.59 -50.89 -39.72
CA TYR A 632 5.86 -50.45 -40.91
C TYR A 632 6.13 -51.36 -42.11
N ASP A 633 7.39 -51.67 -42.40
CA ASP A 633 7.78 -52.54 -43.51
C ASP A 633 7.33 -53.98 -43.29
N LYS A 634 7.38 -54.47 -42.04
CA LYS A 634 6.82 -55.79 -41.67
C LYS A 634 5.30 -55.81 -41.86
N ALA A 635 4.61 -54.74 -41.50
CA ALA A 635 3.16 -54.61 -41.69
C ALA A 635 2.79 -54.54 -43.18
N ALA A 636 3.53 -53.78 -43.98
CA ALA A 636 3.30 -53.65 -45.43
C ALA A 636 3.46 -54.99 -46.18
N LYS A 637 4.24 -55.93 -45.64
CA LYS A 637 4.38 -57.30 -46.18
C LYS A 637 3.30 -58.27 -45.71
N GLN A 638 2.66 -57.99 -44.57
CA GLN A 638 1.72 -58.91 -43.90
C GLN A 638 0.26 -58.50 -44.05
N LEU A 639 -0.03 -57.21 -44.25
CA LEU A 639 -1.37 -56.64 -44.28
C LEU A 639 -1.74 -56.13 -45.68
N PRO A 640 -3.03 -56.19 -46.08
CA PRO A 640 -3.53 -55.50 -47.27
C PRO A 640 -3.33 -53.98 -47.17
N PRO A 641 -3.14 -53.27 -48.30
CA PRO A 641 -2.95 -51.81 -48.30
C PRO A 641 -4.07 -51.03 -47.59
N GLU A 642 -5.31 -51.53 -47.64
CA GLU A 642 -6.47 -50.90 -47.00
C GLU A 642 -6.42 -50.93 -45.46
N GLN A 643 -5.65 -51.86 -44.88
CA GLN A 643 -5.50 -52.03 -43.43
C GLN A 643 -4.19 -51.42 -42.91
N LEU A 644 -3.33 -50.93 -43.79
CA LEU A 644 -2.06 -50.28 -43.43
C LEU A 644 -2.27 -48.79 -43.22
N ASN A 645 -2.41 -48.35 -41.97
CA ASN A 645 -2.41 -46.95 -41.61
C ASN A 645 -0.99 -46.50 -41.21
N PRO A 646 -0.32 -45.62 -41.98
CA PRO A 646 1.04 -45.16 -41.66
C PRO A 646 1.14 -44.42 -40.32
N ASN A 647 0.05 -43.83 -39.83
CA ASN A 647 0.06 -43.10 -38.56
C ASN A 647 0.23 -44.01 -37.34
N ASP A 648 -0.11 -45.30 -37.45
CA ASP A 648 0.08 -46.27 -36.36
C ASP A 648 1.56 -46.60 -36.12
N PHE A 649 2.44 -46.19 -37.05
CA PHE A 649 3.88 -46.40 -37.02
C PHE A 649 4.67 -45.09 -37.02
N ARG A 650 4.03 -43.95 -36.76
CA ARG A 650 4.72 -42.66 -36.63
C ARG A 650 4.75 -42.19 -35.19
N TYR A 651 5.88 -41.60 -34.80
CA TYR A 651 5.95 -40.89 -33.53
C TYR A 651 5.07 -39.65 -33.55
N PRO A 652 4.45 -39.30 -32.41
CA PRO A 652 3.48 -38.20 -32.33
C PRO A 652 4.11 -36.81 -32.52
N GLY A 653 5.43 -36.68 -32.40
CA GLY A 653 6.13 -35.41 -32.41
C GLY A 653 5.85 -34.55 -31.17
N PRO A 654 6.20 -33.24 -31.22
CA PRO A 654 6.60 -32.48 -32.42
C PRO A 654 8.01 -32.78 -32.91
N LYS A 655 8.37 -32.28 -34.10
CA LYS A 655 9.78 -32.24 -34.56
C LYS A 655 10.65 -31.47 -33.55
N PRO A 656 11.98 -31.69 -33.51
CA PRO A 656 12.91 -30.86 -32.75
C PRO A 656 12.63 -29.36 -32.91
N GLN A 657 12.51 -28.65 -31.79
CA GLN A 657 12.27 -27.21 -31.75
C GLN A 657 13.54 -26.41 -31.38
N SER A 658 14.61 -27.10 -30.96
CA SER A 658 15.87 -26.51 -30.52
C SER A 658 17.08 -27.23 -31.10
N ARG A 659 18.25 -26.58 -31.03
CA ARG A 659 19.53 -27.22 -31.41
C ARG A 659 19.80 -28.42 -30.49
N GLU A 660 19.48 -28.28 -29.21
CA GLU A 660 19.73 -29.31 -28.19
C GLU A 660 18.89 -30.57 -28.41
N THR A 661 17.60 -30.44 -28.72
CA THR A 661 16.73 -31.58 -29.02
C THR A 661 17.10 -32.26 -30.34
N ALA A 662 17.57 -31.48 -31.33
CA ALA A 662 18.11 -32.03 -32.58
C ALA A 662 19.42 -32.81 -32.37
N ILE A 663 20.31 -32.33 -31.48
CA ILE A 663 21.53 -33.06 -31.10
C ILE A 663 21.18 -34.39 -30.45
N VAL A 664 20.22 -34.41 -29.50
CA VAL A 664 19.82 -35.66 -28.84
C VAL A 664 19.16 -36.63 -29.81
N MET A 665 18.31 -36.16 -30.74
CA MET A 665 17.78 -36.99 -31.82
C MET A 665 18.89 -37.67 -32.64
N LEU A 666 19.94 -36.92 -32.99
CA LEU A 666 21.06 -37.46 -33.76
C LEU A 666 21.90 -38.42 -32.90
N ALA A 667 22.18 -38.06 -31.65
CA ALA A 667 22.97 -38.88 -30.73
C ALA A 667 22.30 -40.24 -30.46
N ASP A 668 20.99 -40.26 -30.23
CA ASP A 668 20.17 -41.46 -30.09
C ASP A 668 20.29 -42.37 -31.32
N GLY A 669 20.01 -41.83 -32.51
CA GLY A 669 20.09 -42.60 -33.76
C GLY A 669 21.50 -43.12 -34.07
N VAL A 670 22.54 -42.34 -33.75
CA VAL A 670 23.94 -42.72 -33.96
C VAL A 670 24.38 -43.80 -32.98
N GLU A 671 24.09 -43.67 -31.68
CA GLU A 671 24.44 -44.68 -30.67
C GLU A 671 23.81 -46.02 -31.06
N ALA A 672 22.50 -46.04 -31.33
CA ALA A 672 21.77 -47.27 -31.64
C ALA A 672 22.31 -47.94 -32.90
N SER A 673 22.64 -47.16 -33.94
CA SER A 673 23.19 -47.68 -35.19
C SER A 673 24.61 -48.23 -35.01
N VAL A 674 25.47 -47.49 -34.29
CA VAL A 674 26.86 -47.90 -34.06
C VAL A 674 26.95 -49.12 -33.16
N ARG A 675 26.06 -49.27 -32.18
CA ARG A 675 25.98 -50.45 -31.29
C ARG A 675 25.83 -51.76 -32.07
N SER A 676 25.15 -51.72 -33.23
CA SER A 676 24.95 -52.87 -34.11
C SER A 676 26.12 -53.18 -35.06
N LEU A 677 27.14 -52.32 -35.15
CA LEU A 677 28.28 -52.53 -36.05
C LEU A 677 29.22 -53.64 -35.55
N THR A 678 29.49 -54.61 -36.42
CA THR A 678 30.48 -55.68 -36.20
C THR A 678 31.92 -55.19 -36.27
N ASN A 679 32.24 -54.31 -37.24
CA ASN A 679 33.56 -53.71 -37.44
C ASN A 679 33.50 -52.18 -37.34
N ALA A 680 33.89 -51.63 -36.20
CA ALA A 680 33.84 -50.19 -35.93
C ALA A 680 35.17 -49.48 -36.24
N THR A 681 35.55 -49.45 -37.52
CA THR A 681 36.61 -48.55 -38.00
C THR A 681 36.09 -47.12 -38.06
N GLU A 682 36.99 -46.13 -38.03
CA GLU A 682 36.62 -44.71 -38.15
C GLU A 682 35.80 -44.43 -39.42
N GLU A 683 36.17 -45.04 -40.54
CA GLU A 683 35.46 -44.94 -41.83
C GLU A 683 34.02 -45.49 -41.74
N ASN A 684 33.84 -46.66 -41.12
CA ASN A 684 32.51 -47.27 -40.96
C ASN A 684 31.64 -46.45 -39.99
N ILE A 685 32.22 -45.89 -38.93
CA ILE A 685 31.53 -44.99 -38.00
C ILE A 685 31.10 -43.71 -38.72
N ALA A 686 32.00 -43.09 -39.49
CA ALA A 686 31.68 -41.89 -40.24
C ALA A 686 30.55 -42.13 -41.26
N HIS A 687 30.60 -43.27 -41.96
CA HIS A 687 29.58 -43.66 -42.92
C HIS A 687 28.21 -43.87 -42.27
N ILE A 688 28.13 -44.60 -41.15
CA ILE A 688 26.83 -44.84 -40.49
C ILE A 688 26.24 -43.53 -39.94
N ILE A 689 27.07 -42.62 -39.44
CA ILE A 689 26.62 -41.30 -38.98
C ILE A 689 26.06 -40.49 -40.15
N ASP A 690 26.70 -40.52 -41.33
CA ASP A 690 26.16 -39.87 -42.53
C ASP A 690 24.79 -40.42 -42.93
N VAL A 691 24.61 -41.74 -42.85
CA VAL A 691 23.31 -42.38 -43.14
C VAL A 691 22.23 -41.91 -42.17
N VAL A 692 22.53 -41.86 -40.87
CA VAL A 692 21.58 -41.36 -39.84
C VAL A 692 21.22 -39.90 -40.11
N ILE A 693 22.21 -39.03 -40.34
CA ILE A 693 21.99 -37.61 -40.61
C ILE A 693 21.14 -37.40 -41.87
N ARG A 694 21.49 -38.08 -42.97
CA ARG A 694 20.73 -37.99 -44.24
C ARG A 694 19.29 -38.42 -44.06
N LYS A 695 19.05 -39.53 -43.35
CA LYS A 695 17.69 -40.00 -43.08
C LYS A 695 16.84 -38.94 -42.36
N ARG A 696 17.40 -38.26 -41.36
CA ARG A 696 16.68 -37.19 -40.63
C ARG A 696 16.44 -35.95 -41.48
N LEU A 697 17.37 -35.63 -42.38
CA LEU A 697 17.20 -34.55 -43.36
C LEU A 697 16.11 -34.87 -44.39
N ASP A 698 16.11 -36.09 -44.95
CA ASP A 698 15.12 -36.55 -45.92
C ASP A 698 13.70 -36.63 -45.30
N GLU A 699 13.62 -36.93 -44.00
CA GLU A 699 12.38 -36.91 -43.20
C GLU A 699 12.00 -35.50 -42.69
N ASP A 700 12.71 -34.45 -43.14
CA ASP A 700 12.47 -33.04 -42.81
C ASP A 700 12.42 -32.75 -41.29
N GLN A 701 13.15 -33.52 -40.48
CA GLN A 701 13.06 -33.43 -39.01
C GLN A 701 13.65 -32.14 -38.44
N PHE A 702 14.54 -31.48 -39.17
CA PHE A 702 15.19 -30.24 -38.71
C PHE A 702 14.50 -28.95 -39.19
N ALA A 703 13.32 -29.04 -39.82
CA ALA A 703 12.60 -27.88 -40.37
C ALA A 703 12.12 -26.88 -39.33
N GLU A 704 11.98 -27.31 -38.07
CA GLU A 704 11.38 -26.51 -36.99
C GLU A 704 12.38 -26.10 -35.89
N CYS A 705 13.67 -26.42 -36.05
CA CYS A 705 14.72 -26.01 -35.12
C CYS A 705 15.78 -25.13 -35.80
N PRO A 706 16.47 -24.25 -35.04
CA PRO A 706 17.49 -23.37 -35.58
C PRO A 706 18.88 -24.04 -35.64
N ILE A 707 18.97 -25.29 -36.12
CA ILE A 707 20.26 -25.97 -36.35
C ILE A 707 20.70 -25.79 -37.79
N THR A 708 21.96 -25.40 -37.99
CA THR A 708 22.52 -25.14 -39.33
C THR A 708 23.26 -26.36 -39.88
N PHE A 709 23.41 -26.45 -41.21
CA PHE A 709 24.23 -27.50 -41.84
C PHE A 709 25.70 -27.49 -41.37
N ALA A 710 26.25 -26.31 -41.10
CA ALA A 710 27.59 -26.17 -40.55
C ALA A 710 27.68 -26.79 -39.14
N GLU A 711 26.69 -26.52 -38.27
CA GLU A 711 26.61 -27.14 -36.95
C GLU A 711 26.43 -28.67 -37.03
N ILE A 712 25.58 -29.18 -37.94
CA ILE A 712 25.40 -30.63 -38.15
C ILE A 712 26.72 -31.31 -38.52
N ASN A 713 27.53 -30.70 -39.40
CA ASN A 713 28.85 -31.22 -39.75
C ASN A 713 29.80 -31.25 -38.54
N THR A 714 29.80 -30.20 -37.71
CA THR A 714 30.60 -30.17 -36.47
C THR A 714 30.13 -31.23 -35.47
N VAL A 715 28.82 -31.42 -35.33
CA VAL A 715 28.21 -32.48 -34.51
C VAL A 715 28.66 -33.86 -34.97
N LYS A 716 28.64 -34.13 -36.29
CA LYS A 716 29.17 -35.38 -36.88
C LYS A 716 30.62 -35.65 -36.46
N GLN A 717 31.50 -34.65 -36.60
CA GLN A 717 32.92 -34.80 -36.24
C GLN A 717 33.10 -35.06 -34.74
N SER A 718 32.30 -34.39 -33.90
CA SER A 718 32.28 -34.64 -32.45
C SER A 718 31.86 -36.07 -32.13
N PHE A 719 30.79 -36.59 -32.75
CA PHE A 719 30.35 -37.97 -32.56
C PHE A 719 31.41 -38.99 -32.98
N ILE A 720 32.05 -38.83 -34.14
CA ILE A 720 33.12 -39.74 -34.59
C ILE A 720 34.21 -39.82 -33.52
N LYS A 721 34.71 -38.66 -33.07
CA LYS A 721 35.77 -38.58 -32.05
C LYS A 721 35.35 -39.23 -30.73
N THR A 722 34.15 -38.94 -30.24
CA THR A 722 33.65 -39.45 -28.94
C THR A 722 33.41 -40.96 -28.99
N ILE A 723 32.87 -41.49 -30.09
CA ILE A 723 32.64 -42.93 -30.26
C ILE A 723 33.96 -43.71 -30.35
N ILE A 724 34.93 -43.18 -31.08
CA ILE A 724 36.28 -43.77 -31.16
C ILE A 724 36.90 -43.82 -29.76
N ALA A 725 36.81 -42.72 -29.00
CA ALA A 725 37.29 -42.66 -27.62
C ALA A 725 36.61 -43.69 -26.71
N LEU A 726 35.29 -43.84 -26.80
CA LEU A 726 34.52 -44.85 -26.04
C LEU A 726 34.90 -46.30 -26.38
N ARG A 727 35.30 -46.57 -27.62
CA ARG A 727 35.60 -47.92 -28.12
C ARG A 727 37.07 -48.31 -28.06
N HIS A 728 38.00 -47.39 -27.75
CA HIS A 728 39.40 -47.75 -27.55
C HIS A 728 39.56 -48.73 -26.38
N LYS A 729 39.78 -50.00 -26.73
CA LYS A 729 40.15 -51.09 -25.82
C LYS A 729 41.33 -50.68 -24.94
N ARG A 730 41.23 -50.94 -23.62
CA ARG A 730 42.41 -51.22 -22.78
C ARG A 730 43.29 -52.20 -23.57
N VAL A 731 44.51 -51.79 -23.91
CA VAL A 731 45.48 -52.60 -24.64
C VAL A 731 45.60 -53.96 -23.94
N LYS A 732 45.24 -55.05 -24.62
CA LYS A 732 45.57 -56.40 -24.15
C LYS A 732 47.08 -56.55 -24.33
N TYR A 733 47.81 -56.70 -23.21
CA TYR A 733 49.20 -57.09 -23.26
C TYR A 733 49.33 -58.48 -23.91
N PRO A 734 50.32 -58.73 -24.78
CA PRO A 734 50.52 -60.04 -25.37
C PRO A 734 50.83 -61.07 -24.27
N GLY A 735 49.98 -62.08 -24.09
CA GLY A 735 50.25 -63.19 -23.15
C GLY A 735 49.05 -63.77 -22.39
N GLN A 736 47.90 -63.10 -22.32
CA GLN A 736 46.71 -63.66 -21.66
C GLN A 736 45.85 -64.47 -22.63
N LYS A 737 45.93 -65.80 -22.56
CA LYS A 737 44.90 -66.71 -23.06
C LYS A 737 43.75 -66.78 -22.03
N ILE A 738 42.52 -66.78 -22.53
CA ILE A 738 41.30 -66.99 -21.74
C ILE A 738 41.21 -68.47 -21.35
#